data_AF-A0A7S2FIC8-F1
#
_entry.id   AF-A0A7S2FIC8-F1
#
_cell.length_a   1.000
_cell.length_b   1.000
_cell.length_c   1.000
_cell.angle_alpha   90.00
_cell.angle_beta   90.00
_cell.angle_gamma   90.00
#
_symmetry.space_group_name_H-M   'P 1'
#
loop_
_entity.id
_entity.type
_entity.pdbx_description
1 polymer ?
#
loop_
_entity_poly.entity_id
_entity_poly.type
_entity_poly.pdbx_seq_one_letter_code
_entity_poly.pdbx_strand_id
1 'polypeptide(L)'
;GGALFLYGSSVVLSNCSFQSNTAFDKGGTIYGKKYSTLIIRGCRFHSNFGWEGGAIVAVDMQLLIHDSTFQSNNATNVGGSLQSRNTDTKIYHSIFQSNNAGLAGGAVWFYSSTALLNGSTFFSNSADTEGGGMYILSSTVIVDGSTCDSNHAQDGGVVYCEDSTVTFDNSSFALNYADSMMDCLDFTVVLFADAGSAWNYGAILHVGDHNVTGSEGMYTSTVCLPPGKYSPYVCDGNNKQWEDLTWTIYNTEDDMVLSGASLDSDIGECGAEWGNFTVVAEGNSGGAVVFSSTSTVTIIESVFVSNSVSDKGGVIYAFSSIVKIKGSRFDLNSASSGGAFYTYSSTATIHDSKFSSDSASYGGACYLDLSIVAFYGSEFGSNVADTGLDVAHVYSNIVIIDTYFTVVEMPSTMIVDLASSSIELSCSSSACPAGLYGQCEAFGSCYSCEVGICNGCPAGKYLATTGAVSESSCTPCETGKFTNNTGASYCGTCPHGHYATDDWRDTDGVGISLQATACVMCPGGKFQAFNSSYLCTYCPIGKFSSEGSLNCTACDAGKYADSAGTSECKLCEEGKRSKAMNPADSCVKCVSPFTSWEASAKCSICVEGYFLEDGDCHECPNNGKCPQNTRTDTIVVRSGFWRVGPNSHRILECTSNPDACVGGNTSSEEGYCQDYMGGPYCLICEKGYFRDATAKFCAKCESKGGLILQLCVVGGILVLLVMMVMTFRYLHTHGYRCMDFLTTPRAFQLDVKLYEYYQMVKPKFKINVVFSQIASDFPGQFGFQYPEIYTR
;
A
#
# COMPACT_ATOMS: atom_id res chain seq x y z
N GLY A 1 -17.81 16.36 -49.35
CA GLY A 1 -18.07 17.61 -48.65
C GLY A 1 -17.71 18.80 -49.50
N GLY A 2 -17.89 20.02 -48.97
CA GLY A 2 -17.69 21.26 -49.72
C GLY A 2 -16.26 21.51 -50.19
N ALA A 3 -15.26 20.95 -49.49
CA ALA A 3 -13.85 21.05 -49.88
C ALA A 3 -13.23 19.70 -50.31
N LEU A 4 -13.58 18.61 -49.62
CA LEU A 4 -12.91 17.31 -49.77
C LEU A 4 -13.90 16.14 -49.87
N PHE A 5 -13.56 15.17 -50.72
CA PHE A 5 -14.22 13.87 -50.84
C PHE A 5 -13.17 12.76 -50.93
N LEU A 6 -13.22 11.80 -50.00
CA LEU A 6 -12.25 10.70 -49.90
C LEU A 6 -12.92 9.36 -50.18
N TYR A 7 -12.30 8.53 -51.01
CA TYR A 7 -12.80 7.22 -51.41
C TYR A 7 -11.63 6.25 -51.55
N GLY A 8 -11.52 5.24 -50.68
CA GLY A 8 -10.36 4.32 -50.66
C GLY A 8 -9.00 5.03 -50.58
N SER A 9 -8.93 6.15 -49.86
CA SER A 9 -7.81 7.10 -49.90
C SER A 9 -7.22 7.32 -48.50
N SER A 10 -5.89 7.47 -48.41
CA SER A 10 -5.21 7.86 -47.17
C SER A 10 -4.73 9.31 -47.28
N VAL A 11 -5.16 10.17 -46.36
CA VAL A 11 -4.91 11.62 -46.38
C VAL A 11 -4.49 12.12 -44.99
N VAL A 12 -3.49 13.00 -44.98
CA VAL A 12 -3.04 13.72 -43.78
C VAL A 12 -3.25 15.22 -44.01
N LEU A 13 -3.99 15.87 -43.11
CA LEU A 13 -4.17 17.31 -43.04
C LEU A 13 -3.40 17.83 -41.83
N SER A 14 -2.52 18.82 -42.04
CA SER A 14 -1.66 19.39 -41.00
C SER A 14 -1.66 20.91 -41.09
N ASN A 15 -2.03 21.59 -40.00
CA ASN A 15 -2.08 23.05 -39.89
C ASN A 15 -2.97 23.73 -40.96
N CYS A 16 -4.05 23.06 -41.37
CA CYS A 16 -5.01 23.56 -42.36
C CYS A 16 -6.15 24.33 -41.69
N SER A 17 -6.67 25.36 -42.36
CA SER A 17 -7.91 26.04 -41.96
C SER A 17 -9.00 25.81 -43.01
N PHE A 18 -10.19 25.43 -42.56
CA PHE A 18 -11.38 25.20 -43.35
C PHE A 18 -12.51 26.06 -42.80
N GLN A 19 -12.77 27.17 -43.50
CA GLN A 19 -13.76 28.18 -43.14
C GLN A 19 -14.92 28.18 -44.12
N SER A 20 -16.15 28.24 -43.61
CA SER A 20 -17.36 28.54 -44.40
C SER A 20 -17.59 27.67 -45.64
N ASN A 21 -17.24 26.38 -45.55
CA ASN A 21 -17.54 25.39 -46.58
C ASN A 21 -18.97 24.88 -46.38
N THR A 22 -19.70 24.69 -47.48
CA THR A 22 -21.12 24.28 -47.48
C THR A 22 -21.32 23.02 -48.31
N ALA A 23 -22.10 22.06 -47.80
CA ALA A 23 -22.53 20.87 -48.56
C ALA A 23 -23.98 20.49 -48.24
N PHE A 24 -24.84 20.47 -49.26
CA PHE A 24 -26.28 20.16 -49.15
C PHE A 24 -26.63 18.67 -48.86
N ASP A 25 -25.65 17.83 -48.51
CA ASP A 25 -25.85 16.39 -48.26
C ASP A 25 -24.88 15.86 -47.17
N LYS A 26 -23.64 15.49 -47.52
CA LYS A 26 -22.67 14.95 -46.55
C LYS A 26 -21.40 15.81 -46.41
N GLY A 27 -21.14 16.24 -45.18
CA GLY A 27 -19.87 16.81 -44.72
C GLY A 27 -19.65 18.23 -45.20
N GLY A 28 -19.93 19.26 -44.38
CA GLY A 28 -19.80 20.65 -44.83
C GLY A 28 -18.43 20.97 -45.44
N THR A 29 -17.36 20.41 -44.87
CA THR A 29 -16.00 20.43 -45.44
C THR A 29 -15.62 19.09 -46.08
N ILE A 30 -15.60 17.99 -45.31
CA ILE A 30 -15.02 16.69 -45.71
C ILE A 30 -16.07 15.59 -45.69
N TYR A 31 -16.11 14.76 -46.73
CA TYR A 31 -16.82 13.47 -46.69
C TYR A 31 -15.85 12.35 -47.07
N GLY A 32 -15.55 11.44 -46.14
CA GLY A 32 -14.71 10.26 -46.41
C GLY A 32 -15.50 8.96 -46.34
N LYS A 33 -15.19 8.02 -47.25
CA LYS A 33 -15.72 6.65 -47.19
C LYS A 33 -14.83 5.56 -47.77
N LYS A 34 -15.31 4.31 -47.69
CA LYS A 34 -14.75 3.14 -48.40
C LYS A 34 -13.33 2.78 -47.96
N TYR A 35 -13.14 2.50 -46.68
CA TYR A 35 -11.85 2.14 -46.07
C TYR A 35 -10.76 3.20 -46.29
N SER A 36 -11.17 4.48 -46.24
CA SER A 36 -10.23 5.60 -46.24
C SER A 36 -9.53 5.74 -44.87
N THR A 37 -8.43 6.49 -44.84
CA THR A 37 -7.78 6.94 -43.60
C THR A 37 -7.66 8.44 -43.64
N LEU A 38 -8.12 9.14 -42.60
CA LEU A 38 -7.98 10.58 -42.46
C LEU A 38 -7.29 10.92 -41.15
N ILE A 39 -6.14 11.59 -41.24
CA ILE A 39 -5.39 12.09 -40.09
C ILE A 39 -5.45 13.62 -40.13
N ILE A 40 -5.83 14.25 -39.01
CA ILE A 40 -6.04 15.69 -38.85
C ILE A 40 -5.19 16.18 -37.68
N ARG A 41 -4.35 17.20 -37.93
CA ARG A 41 -3.32 17.67 -36.98
C ARG A 41 -3.28 19.20 -36.97
N GLY A 42 -3.43 19.86 -35.82
CA GLY A 42 -3.32 21.33 -35.74
C GLY A 42 -4.32 22.09 -36.63
N CYS A 43 -5.44 21.48 -37.01
CA CYS A 43 -6.35 22.02 -38.01
C CYS A 43 -7.53 22.78 -37.38
N ARG A 44 -8.06 23.77 -38.10
CA ARG A 44 -9.23 24.55 -37.69
C ARG A 44 -10.37 24.38 -38.68
N PHE A 45 -11.51 23.88 -38.23
CA PHE A 45 -12.77 23.79 -38.97
C PHE A 45 -13.76 24.75 -38.33
N HIS A 46 -14.13 25.84 -39.01
CA HIS A 46 -15.12 26.75 -38.45
C HIS A 46 -16.14 27.31 -39.43
N SER A 47 -17.33 27.58 -38.91
CA SER A 47 -18.44 28.19 -39.67
C SER A 47 -18.87 27.37 -40.90
N ASN A 48 -18.58 26.07 -40.93
CA ASN A 48 -18.93 25.17 -42.03
C ASN A 48 -20.36 24.62 -41.83
N PHE A 49 -21.04 24.32 -42.94
CA PHE A 49 -22.45 23.90 -42.96
C PHE A 49 -22.64 22.61 -43.75
N GLY A 50 -23.24 21.60 -43.12
CA GLY A 50 -23.64 20.35 -43.75
C GLY A 50 -25.12 20.04 -43.50
N TRP A 51 -25.70 19.12 -44.26
CA TRP A 51 -26.95 18.46 -43.82
C TRP A 51 -26.63 17.43 -42.74
N GLU A 52 -25.66 16.54 -42.97
CA GLU A 52 -25.01 15.71 -41.95
C GLU A 52 -23.51 16.05 -41.84
N GLY A 53 -22.98 16.08 -40.62
CA GLY A 53 -21.56 16.35 -40.35
C GLY A 53 -21.15 17.78 -40.74
N GLY A 54 -21.42 18.76 -39.90
CA GLY A 54 -21.29 20.19 -40.25
C GLY A 54 -19.89 20.59 -40.75
N ALA A 55 -18.83 19.91 -40.29
CA ALA A 55 -17.51 19.92 -40.90
C ALA A 55 -17.16 18.59 -41.60
N ILE A 56 -17.37 17.44 -40.94
CA ILE A 56 -16.85 16.14 -41.39
C ILE A 56 -17.92 15.05 -41.33
N VAL A 57 -18.02 14.25 -42.40
CA VAL A 57 -18.68 12.93 -42.41
C VAL A 57 -17.64 11.85 -42.67
N ALA A 58 -17.56 10.86 -41.79
CA ALA A 58 -16.71 9.68 -41.89
C ALA A 58 -17.56 8.40 -41.89
N VAL A 59 -17.46 7.58 -42.93
CA VAL A 59 -18.26 6.35 -43.11
C VAL A 59 -17.39 5.17 -43.54
N ASP A 60 -17.43 4.03 -42.85
CA ASP A 60 -16.63 2.84 -43.15
C ASP A 60 -15.12 3.13 -43.26
N MET A 61 -14.53 3.87 -42.30
CA MET A 61 -13.15 4.38 -42.41
C MET A 61 -12.38 4.43 -41.09
N GLN A 62 -11.17 4.99 -41.12
CA GLN A 62 -10.38 5.34 -39.93
C GLN A 62 -10.19 6.85 -39.84
N LEU A 63 -10.43 7.42 -38.66
CA LEU A 63 -10.33 8.85 -38.39
C LEU A 63 -9.45 9.10 -37.16
N LEU A 64 -8.38 9.86 -37.34
CA LEU A 64 -7.52 10.33 -36.25
C LEU A 64 -7.47 11.86 -36.25
N ILE A 65 -7.93 12.47 -35.16
CA ILE A 65 -7.91 13.91 -34.93
C ILE A 65 -7.01 14.18 -33.74
N HIS A 66 -6.08 15.13 -33.86
CA HIS A 66 -5.41 15.69 -32.68
C HIS A 66 -5.08 17.17 -32.80
N ASP A 67 -4.99 17.83 -31.64
CA ASP A 67 -4.60 19.23 -31.47
C ASP A 67 -5.42 20.19 -32.37
N SER A 68 -6.70 19.91 -32.60
CA SER A 68 -7.52 20.55 -33.65
C SER A 68 -8.80 21.19 -33.08
N THR A 69 -9.35 22.18 -33.79
CA THR A 69 -10.51 22.96 -33.35
C THR A 69 -11.67 22.89 -34.33
N PHE A 70 -12.85 22.52 -33.84
CA PHE A 70 -14.13 22.52 -34.54
C PHE A 70 -15.04 23.56 -33.87
N GLN A 71 -15.19 24.74 -34.49
CA GLN A 71 -15.90 25.88 -33.89
C GLN A 71 -17.06 26.38 -34.75
N SER A 72 -18.26 26.48 -34.18
CA SER A 72 -19.43 27.07 -34.87
C SER A 72 -19.75 26.42 -36.22
N ASN A 73 -19.54 25.10 -36.34
CA ASN A 73 -20.04 24.34 -37.49
C ASN A 73 -21.51 23.96 -37.22
N ASN A 74 -22.28 23.79 -38.29
CA ASN A 74 -23.72 23.52 -38.20
C ASN A 74 -24.09 22.33 -39.10
N ALA A 75 -24.86 21.40 -38.56
CA ALA A 75 -25.54 20.34 -39.32
C ALA A 75 -27.06 20.57 -39.27
N THR A 76 -27.74 20.48 -40.41
CA THR A 76 -29.22 20.56 -40.45
C THR A 76 -29.89 19.36 -39.79
N ASN A 77 -29.21 18.21 -39.76
CA ASN A 77 -29.70 16.97 -39.16
C ASN A 77 -28.79 16.59 -37.97
N VAL A 78 -27.70 15.85 -38.23
CA VAL A 78 -26.91 15.20 -37.15
C VAL A 78 -25.40 15.37 -37.27
N GLY A 79 -24.74 15.43 -36.11
CA GLY A 79 -23.30 15.64 -36.00
C GLY A 79 -22.90 17.06 -36.38
N GLY A 80 -23.18 18.04 -35.51
CA GLY A 80 -23.05 19.48 -35.82
C GLY A 80 -21.65 19.92 -36.25
N SER A 81 -20.62 19.15 -35.90
CA SER A 81 -19.31 19.21 -36.55
C SER A 81 -18.87 17.89 -37.20
N LEU A 82 -19.15 16.74 -36.58
CA LEU A 82 -18.61 15.44 -36.99
C LEU A 82 -19.69 14.35 -36.96
N GLN A 83 -19.79 13.57 -38.03
CA GLN A 83 -20.49 12.30 -38.06
C GLN A 83 -19.47 11.15 -38.25
N SER A 84 -19.50 10.17 -37.35
CA SER A 84 -18.71 8.93 -37.41
C SER A 84 -19.64 7.73 -37.55
N ARG A 85 -19.58 7.03 -38.68
CA ARG A 85 -20.40 5.84 -38.98
C ARG A 85 -19.53 4.65 -39.35
N ASN A 86 -19.71 3.48 -38.74
CA ASN A 86 -18.91 2.28 -39.01
C ASN A 86 -17.38 2.56 -38.98
N THR A 87 -16.93 3.44 -38.09
CA THR A 87 -15.59 4.08 -38.15
C THR A 87 -14.87 3.95 -36.81
N ASP A 88 -13.57 3.70 -36.87
CA ASP A 88 -12.68 3.83 -35.71
C ASP A 88 -12.20 5.29 -35.63
N THR A 89 -12.72 6.02 -34.64
CA THR A 89 -12.48 7.47 -34.46
C THR A 89 -11.67 7.74 -33.19
N LYS A 90 -10.52 8.37 -33.32
CA LYS A 90 -9.67 8.74 -32.17
C LYS A 90 -9.43 10.24 -32.17
N ILE A 91 -9.72 10.88 -31.04
CA ILE A 91 -9.66 12.34 -30.86
C ILE A 91 -8.82 12.63 -29.61
N TYR A 92 -7.76 13.43 -29.78
CA TYR A 92 -6.85 13.83 -28.72
C TYR A 92 -6.72 15.36 -28.64
N HIS A 93 -6.74 15.93 -27.44
CA HIS A 93 -6.44 17.35 -27.19
C HIS A 93 -7.17 18.34 -28.13
N SER A 94 -8.41 18.03 -28.49
CA SER A 94 -9.15 18.77 -29.54
C SER A 94 -10.39 19.44 -28.96
N ILE A 95 -10.75 20.58 -29.55
CA ILE A 95 -11.79 21.48 -29.04
C ILE A 95 -12.98 21.48 -30.00
N PHE A 96 -14.15 21.15 -29.47
CA PHE A 96 -15.45 21.19 -30.11
C PHE A 96 -16.27 22.28 -29.42
N GLN A 97 -16.37 23.45 -30.06
CA GLN A 97 -16.97 24.65 -29.47
C GLN A 97 -18.17 25.17 -30.26
N SER A 98 -19.31 25.34 -29.59
CA SER A 98 -20.49 26.04 -30.12
C SER A 98 -20.96 25.53 -31.48
N ASN A 99 -20.85 24.22 -31.73
CA ASN A 99 -21.39 23.57 -32.92
C ASN A 99 -22.88 23.22 -32.70
N ASN A 100 -23.65 23.14 -33.79
CA ASN A 100 -25.12 22.97 -33.73
C ASN A 100 -25.59 21.79 -34.60
N ALA A 101 -26.53 20.98 -34.13
CA ALA A 101 -27.22 19.97 -34.93
C ALA A 101 -28.74 20.15 -34.84
N GLY A 102 -29.42 20.28 -35.99
CA GLY A 102 -30.89 20.43 -36.08
C GLY A 102 -31.72 19.17 -35.72
N LEU A 103 -31.08 18.20 -35.06
CA LEU A 103 -31.68 17.01 -34.45
C LEU A 103 -30.74 16.55 -33.33
N ALA A 104 -29.67 15.81 -33.65
CA ALA A 104 -28.88 15.08 -32.66
C ALA A 104 -27.35 15.17 -32.81
N GLY A 105 -26.63 15.15 -31.68
CA GLY A 105 -25.17 15.17 -31.63
C GLY A 105 -24.58 16.53 -31.99
N GLY A 106 -24.79 17.53 -31.14
CA GLY A 106 -24.52 18.94 -31.44
C GLY A 106 -23.05 19.24 -31.78
N ALA A 107 -22.09 18.54 -31.18
CA ALA A 107 -20.74 18.44 -31.72
C ALA A 107 -20.56 17.20 -32.61
N VAL A 108 -20.93 16.01 -32.11
CA VAL A 108 -20.56 14.72 -32.73
C VAL A 108 -21.72 13.71 -32.72
N TRP A 109 -21.91 12.97 -33.81
CA TRP A 109 -22.72 11.75 -33.80
C TRP A 109 -21.87 10.50 -34.07
N PHE A 110 -21.98 9.50 -33.19
CA PHE A 110 -21.41 8.17 -33.37
C PHE A 110 -22.52 7.15 -33.66
N TYR A 111 -22.39 6.45 -34.79
CA TYR A 111 -23.28 5.34 -35.16
C TYR A 111 -22.48 4.09 -35.53
N SER A 112 -22.78 2.95 -34.91
CA SER A 112 -22.10 1.66 -35.15
C SER A 112 -20.57 1.77 -35.15
N SER A 113 -20.00 2.59 -34.26
CA SER A 113 -18.60 3.04 -34.29
C SER A 113 -17.85 2.75 -32.99
N THR A 114 -16.52 2.74 -33.06
CA THR A 114 -15.65 2.74 -31.87
C THR A 114 -14.97 4.10 -31.74
N ALA A 115 -15.00 4.70 -30.56
CA ALA A 115 -14.39 6.00 -30.32
C ALA A 115 -13.57 6.10 -29.03
N LEU A 116 -12.48 6.88 -29.10
CA LEU A 116 -11.72 7.35 -27.94
C LEU A 116 -11.59 8.87 -28.03
N LEU A 117 -12.08 9.56 -27.00
CA LEU A 117 -12.04 11.00 -26.81
C LEU A 117 -11.16 11.25 -25.57
N ASN A 118 -9.90 11.63 -25.79
CA ASN A 118 -8.92 11.80 -24.71
C ASN A 118 -8.46 13.27 -24.62
N GLY A 119 -8.40 13.81 -23.40
CA GLY A 119 -7.91 15.16 -23.11
C GLY A 119 -8.60 16.29 -23.89
N SER A 120 -9.85 16.10 -24.30
CA SER A 120 -10.54 16.94 -25.29
C SER A 120 -11.67 17.78 -24.65
N THR A 121 -12.14 18.81 -25.35
CA THR A 121 -13.13 19.76 -24.82
C THR A 121 -14.37 19.85 -25.70
N PHE A 122 -15.55 19.64 -25.12
CA PHE A 122 -16.86 19.84 -25.72
C PHE A 122 -17.54 21.00 -24.97
N PHE A 123 -17.52 22.20 -25.55
CA PHE A 123 -18.03 23.41 -24.90
C PHE A 123 -19.15 24.08 -25.70
N SER A 124 -20.27 24.43 -25.04
CA SER A 124 -21.32 25.27 -25.64
C SER A 124 -22.02 24.67 -26.88
N ASN A 125 -21.92 23.37 -27.14
CA ASN A 125 -22.54 22.74 -28.32
C ASN A 125 -24.03 22.46 -28.08
N SER A 126 -24.83 22.51 -29.15
CA SER A 126 -26.29 22.43 -29.08
C SER A 126 -26.86 21.41 -30.06
N ALA A 127 -27.85 20.65 -29.63
CA ALA A 127 -28.67 19.78 -30.47
C ALA A 127 -30.15 20.11 -30.25
N ASP A 128 -30.96 20.13 -31.31
CA ASP A 128 -32.37 20.53 -31.19
C ASP A 128 -33.22 19.47 -30.45
N THR A 129 -32.79 18.19 -30.42
CA THR A 129 -33.42 17.10 -29.64
C THR A 129 -32.44 16.36 -28.73
N GLU A 130 -31.42 15.67 -29.26
CA GLU A 130 -30.65 14.66 -28.51
C GLU A 130 -29.13 14.93 -28.46
N GLY A 131 -28.52 14.91 -27.28
CA GLY A 131 -27.07 14.83 -27.13
C GLY A 131 -26.34 16.11 -27.58
N GLY A 132 -26.47 17.18 -26.80
CA GLY A 132 -25.97 18.53 -27.14
C GLY A 132 -24.47 18.58 -27.45
N GLY A 133 -23.68 17.76 -26.75
CA GLY A 133 -22.32 17.43 -27.16
C GLY A 133 -22.28 16.27 -28.15
N MET A 134 -22.82 15.11 -27.77
CA MET A 134 -22.63 13.84 -28.45
C MET A 134 -23.90 12.98 -28.46
N TYR A 135 -24.28 12.45 -29.62
CA TYR A 135 -25.24 11.35 -29.72
C TYR A 135 -24.48 10.05 -30.04
N ILE A 136 -24.84 8.95 -29.39
CA ILE A 136 -24.11 7.68 -29.40
C ILE A 136 -25.11 6.53 -29.60
N LEU A 137 -25.15 5.96 -30.81
CA LEU A 137 -26.09 4.89 -31.19
C LEU A 137 -25.32 3.61 -31.62
N SER A 138 -25.69 2.46 -31.05
CA SER A 138 -25.11 1.14 -31.32
C SER A 138 -23.56 1.10 -31.28
N SER A 139 -22.93 1.91 -30.43
CA SER A 139 -21.49 2.25 -30.48
C SER A 139 -20.75 1.95 -29.18
N THR A 140 -19.42 2.02 -29.20
CA THR A 140 -18.56 1.95 -28.00
C THR A 140 -17.68 3.19 -27.92
N VAL A 141 -17.83 4.00 -26.87
CA VAL A 141 -17.15 5.30 -26.72
C VAL A 141 -16.47 5.37 -25.36
N ILE A 142 -15.20 5.78 -25.36
CA ILE A 142 -14.45 6.12 -24.15
C ILE A 142 -14.17 7.62 -24.15
N VAL A 143 -14.52 8.30 -23.06
CA VAL A 143 -14.27 9.71 -22.79
C VAL A 143 -13.36 9.78 -21.57
N ASP A 144 -12.14 10.26 -21.77
CA ASP A 144 -11.03 10.15 -20.81
C ASP A 144 -10.35 11.52 -20.63
N GLY A 145 -10.18 11.96 -19.39
CA GLY A 145 -9.50 13.22 -19.06
C GLY A 145 -10.09 14.46 -19.74
N SER A 146 -11.38 14.45 -20.08
CA SER A 146 -12.01 15.40 -21.00
C SER A 146 -13.04 16.29 -20.30
N THR A 147 -13.32 17.46 -20.88
CA THR A 147 -14.21 18.49 -20.32
C THR A 147 -15.42 18.71 -21.22
N CYS A 148 -16.61 18.62 -20.66
CA CYS A 148 -17.88 18.67 -21.38
C CYS A 148 -18.81 19.69 -20.70
N ASP A 149 -18.70 20.97 -21.07
CA ASP A 149 -19.32 22.06 -20.32
C ASP A 149 -20.29 22.92 -21.16
N SER A 150 -21.38 23.38 -20.53
CA SER A 150 -22.40 24.26 -21.12
C SER A 150 -23.05 23.77 -22.43
N ASN A 151 -23.09 22.45 -22.66
CA ASN A 151 -23.77 21.86 -23.81
C ASN A 151 -25.27 21.67 -23.51
N HIS A 152 -26.08 21.63 -24.57
CA HIS A 152 -27.53 21.73 -24.47
C HIS A 152 -28.30 20.88 -25.50
N ALA A 153 -29.40 20.26 -25.06
CA ALA A 153 -30.40 19.59 -25.91
C ALA A 153 -31.78 19.56 -25.22
N GLN A 154 -32.77 18.84 -25.77
CA GLN A 154 -33.99 18.45 -25.04
C GLN A 154 -33.71 17.24 -24.14
N ASP A 155 -32.98 16.25 -24.65
CA ASP A 155 -32.53 15.06 -23.93
C ASP A 155 -31.00 14.94 -23.97
N GLY A 156 -30.37 14.76 -22.80
CA GLY A 156 -28.93 14.51 -22.71
C GLY A 156 -28.10 15.76 -23.05
N GLY A 157 -28.07 16.76 -22.16
CA GLY A 157 -27.44 18.06 -22.42
C GLY A 157 -26.01 17.96 -22.98
N VAL A 158 -25.20 17.01 -22.52
CA VAL A 158 -24.00 16.56 -23.23
C VAL A 158 -24.26 15.33 -24.07
N VAL A 159 -24.72 14.22 -23.48
CA VAL A 159 -24.70 12.92 -24.14
C VAL A 159 -26.07 12.27 -24.19
N TYR A 160 -26.48 11.79 -25.36
CA TYR A 160 -27.54 10.81 -25.52
C TYR A 160 -26.95 9.49 -25.99
N CYS A 161 -27.35 8.37 -25.39
CA CYS A 161 -26.75 7.05 -25.57
C CYS A 161 -27.80 5.93 -25.69
N GLU A 162 -27.83 5.23 -26.83
CA GLU A 162 -28.76 4.13 -27.11
C GLU A 162 -28.04 2.88 -27.67
N ASP A 163 -28.42 1.66 -27.23
CA ASP A 163 -27.82 0.37 -27.63
C ASP A 163 -26.27 0.35 -27.50
N SER A 164 -25.71 1.15 -26.60
CA SER A 164 -24.30 1.55 -26.63
C SER A 164 -23.56 1.27 -25.32
N THR A 165 -22.22 1.24 -25.40
CA THR A 165 -21.34 1.19 -24.22
C THR A 165 -20.52 2.46 -24.11
N VAL A 166 -20.66 3.19 -23.01
CA VAL A 166 -19.96 4.46 -22.78
C VAL A 166 -19.20 4.43 -21.47
N THR A 167 -17.91 4.78 -21.52
CA THR A 167 -17.06 4.98 -20.35
C THR A 167 -16.67 6.45 -20.22
N PHE A 168 -16.91 7.03 -19.06
CA PHE A 168 -16.38 8.33 -18.64
C PHE A 168 -15.33 8.08 -17.56
N ASP A 169 -14.09 8.50 -17.81
CA ASP A 169 -12.94 8.33 -16.92
C ASP A 169 -12.28 9.70 -16.68
N ASN A 170 -12.04 10.06 -15.41
CA ASN A 170 -11.38 11.30 -14.98
C ASN A 170 -11.85 12.57 -15.73
N SER A 171 -13.16 12.68 -16.02
CA SER A 171 -13.73 13.70 -16.91
C SER A 171 -14.68 14.65 -16.18
N SER A 172 -14.82 15.89 -16.67
CA SER A 172 -15.62 16.95 -16.05
C SER A 172 -16.83 17.36 -16.88
N PHE A 173 -17.96 17.60 -16.21
CA PHE A 173 -19.24 17.95 -16.80
C PHE A 173 -19.91 19.09 -16.02
N ALA A 174 -19.78 20.33 -16.49
CA ALA A 174 -20.32 21.50 -15.79
C ALA A 174 -21.36 22.29 -16.61
N LEU A 175 -22.43 22.76 -15.94
CA LEU A 175 -23.41 23.71 -16.50
C LEU A 175 -24.14 23.22 -17.77
N ASN A 176 -24.22 21.91 -18.00
CA ASN A 176 -24.97 21.35 -19.13
C ASN A 176 -26.45 21.24 -18.77
N TYR A 177 -27.34 21.46 -19.74
CA TYR A 177 -28.77 21.49 -19.45
C TYR A 177 -29.66 20.91 -20.54
N ALA A 178 -30.74 20.28 -20.10
CA ALA A 178 -31.81 19.70 -20.91
C ALA A 178 -33.09 20.53 -20.73
N ASP A 179 -33.57 21.19 -21.80
CA ASP A 179 -34.76 22.05 -21.74
C ASP A 179 -36.06 21.24 -21.83
N SER A 180 -37.16 21.82 -21.34
CA SER A 180 -38.49 21.33 -21.71
C SER A 180 -38.80 21.67 -23.17
N MET A 181 -39.23 20.68 -23.95
CA MET A 181 -39.82 20.91 -25.27
C MET A 181 -40.95 21.96 -25.18
N MET A 182 -40.92 22.93 -26.09
CA MET A 182 -41.93 23.98 -26.20
C MET A 182 -42.85 23.64 -27.37
N ASP A 183 -43.94 22.93 -27.07
CA ASP A 183 -44.81 22.30 -28.06
C ASP A 183 -45.42 23.33 -29.01
N CYS A 184 -45.01 23.25 -30.28
CA CYS A 184 -45.47 24.10 -31.37
C CYS A 184 -46.76 23.55 -31.98
N LEU A 185 -47.90 23.93 -31.40
CA LEU A 185 -49.21 23.52 -31.88
C LEU A 185 -49.62 24.31 -33.12
N ASP A 186 -49.91 23.59 -34.21
CA ASP A 186 -50.50 24.14 -35.44
C ASP A 186 -52.02 24.25 -35.29
N PHE A 187 -52.52 25.48 -35.20
CA PHE A 187 -53.95 25.77 -35.12
C PHE A 187 -54.50 26.32 -36.44
N THR A 188 -55.62 25.77 -36.89
CA THR A 188 -56.46 26.41 -37.92
C THR A 188 -57.66 27.08 -37.27
N VAL A 189 -57.72 28.40 -37.36
CA VAL A 189 -58.83 29.24 -36.89
C VAL A 189 -59.73 29.58 -38.07
N VAL A 190 -61.02 29.23 -37.98
CA VAL A 190 -62.04 29.64 -38.96
C VAL A 190 -63.02 30.60 -38.30
N LEU A 191 -63.10 31.82 -38.83
CA LEU A 191 -64.01 32.87 -38.37
C LEU A 191 -65.21 32.96 -39.32
N PHE A 192 -66.42 32.70 -38.80
CA PHE A 192 -67.67 32.85 -39.54
C PHE A 192 -68.42 34.10 -39.05
N ALA A 193 -68.27 35.19 -39.80
CA ALA A 193 -69.14 36.37 -39.66
C ALA A 193 -70.41 36.17 -40.49
N ASP A 194 -71.58 36.34 -39.88
CA ASP A 194 -72.85 36.29 -40.64
C ASP A 194 -73.07 37.62 -41.38
N ALA A 195 -73.60 37.55 -42.60
CA ALA A 195 -73.42 38.58 -43.62
C ALA A 195 -74.35 39.81 -43.46
N GLY A 196 -74.16 40.58 -42.37
CA GLY A 196 -75.07 41.64 -41.94
C GLY A 196 -74.54 43.08 -41.98
N SER A 197 -73.27 43.35 -41.65
CA SER A 197 -72.76 44.74 -41.58
C SER A 197 -71.24 44.86 -41.78
N ALA A 198 -70.82 45.95 -42.42
CA ALA A 198 -69.43 46.15 -42.84
C ALA A 198 -68.57 46.78 -41.72
N TRP A 199 -67.73 45.97 -41.06
CA TRP A 199 -66.83 46.41 -40.00
C TRP A 199 -65.40 45.89 -40.19
N ASN A 200 -64.45 46.81 -40.33
CA ASN A 200 -63.01 46.49 -40.43
C ASN A 200 -62.37 46.37 -39.03
N TYR A 201 -62.83 45.41 -38.22
CA TYR A 201 -62.19 45.09 -36.94
C TYR A 201 -61.69 43.66 -36.96
N GLY A 202 -60.41 43.48 -36.62
CA GLY A 202 -59.80 42.17 -36.51
C GLY A 202 -60.15 41.49 -35.19
N ALA A 203 -60.21 40.16 -35.22
CA ALA A 203 -60.22 39.32 -34.04
C ALA A 203 -58.79 39.09 -33.55
N ILE A 204 -58.61 39.06 -32.23
CA ILE A 204 -57.36 38.65 -31.58
C ILE A 204 -57.63 37.38 -30.78
N LEU A 205 -56.98 36.29 -31.15
CA LEU A 205 -56.93 35.06 -30.36
C LEU A 205 -55.74 35.15 -29.39
N HIS A 206 -56.02 35.09 -28.11
CA HIS A 206 -55.03 35.04 -27.03
C HIS A 206 -54.85 33.60 -26.54
N VAL A 207 -53.59 33.17 -26.39
CA VAL A 207 -53.20 31.85 -25.88
C VAL A 207 -51.99 32.02 -24.95
N GLY A 208 -52.26 32.12 -23.65
CA GLY A 208 -51.25 32.59 -22.69
C GLY A 208 -50.83 34.03 -23.00
N ASP A 209 -49.53 34.30 -23.02
CA ASP A 209 -48.96 35.60 -23.40
C ASP A 209 -48.82 35.81 -24.93
N HIS A 210 -49.25 34.84 -25.75
CA HIS A 210 -49.13 34.88 -27.21
C HIS A 210 -50.44 35.28 -27.90
N ASN A 211 -50.35 36.13 -28.92
CA ASN A 211 -51.49 36.73 -29.61
C ASN A 211 -51.44 36.47 -31.12
N VAL A 212 -52.52 35.96 -31.71
CA VAL A 212 -52.71 35.78 -33.17
C VAL A 212 -53.81 36.73 -33.64
N THR A 213 -53.58 37.48 -34.73
CA THR A 213 -54.50 38.52 -35.22
C THR A 213 -54.96 38.27 -36.67
N GLY A 214 -56.25 38.49 -36.95
CA GLY A 214 -56.82 38.27 -38.28
C GLY A 214 -58.11 39.04 -38.53
N SER A 215 -58.49 39.19 -39.81
CA SER A 215 -59.81 39.71 -40.24
C SER A 215 -60.76 38.55 -40.58
N GLU A 216 -61.81 38.74 -41.36
CA GLU A 216 -62.61 37.62 -41.90
C GLU A 216 -61.72 36.64 -42.69
N GLY A 217 -61.91 35.32 -42.51
CA GLY A 217 -61.18 34.29 -43.24
C GLY A 217 -60.85 33.02 -42.44
N MET A 218 -60.07 32.14 -43.07
CA MET A 218 -59.43 30.98 -42.45
C MET A 218 -57.93 31.27 -42.29
N TYR A 219 -57.41 31.08 -41.09
CA TYR A 219 -56.03 31.40 -40.72
C TYR A 219 -55.35 30.19 -40.08
N THR A 220 -54.14 29.88 -40.54
CA THR A 220 -53.27 28.85 -39.96
C THR A 220 -52.12 29.52 -39.24
N SER A 221 -51.90 29.21 -37.96
CA SER A 221 -50.77 29.73 -37.19
C SER A 221 -50.24 28.68 -36.23
N THR A 222 -48.92 28.45 -36.29
CA THR A 222 -48.17 27.73 -35.26
C THR A 222 -48.05 28.61 -34.03
N VAL A 223 -48.30 28.07 -32.84
CA VAL A 223 -48.04 28.74 -31.55
C VAL A 223 -47.30 27.77 -30.64
N CYS A 224 -46.05 28.09 -30.31
CA CYS A 224 -45.21 27.30 -29.42
C CYS A 224 -45.45 27.72 -27.98
N LEU A 225 -45.84 26.77 -27.13
CA LEU A 225 -46.23 27.00 -25.73
C LEU A 225 -45.40 26.08 -24.81
N PRO A 226 -44.93 26.57 -23.66
CA PRO A 226 -44.33 25.67 -22.65
C PRO A 226 -45.40 24.75 -22.03
N PRO A 227 -45.01 23.67 -21.35
CA PRO A 227 -45.96 22.73 -20.75
C PRO A 227 -46.90 23.41 -19.74
N GLY A 228 -48.21 23.20 -19.89
CA GLY A 228 -49.20 23.96 -19.11
C GLY A 228 -50.64 23.79 -19.57
N LYS A 229 -51.57 24.46 -18.88
CA LYS A 229 -52.99 24.53 -19.26
C LYS A 229 -53.30 25.90 -19.84
N TYR A 230 -53.90 25.91 -21.02
CA TYR A 230 -54.17 27.13 -21.77
C TYR A 230 -55.66 27.23 -22.11
N SER A 231 -56.20 28.43 -21.90
CA SER A 231 -57.59 28.79 -22.19
C SER A 231 -57.60 29.78 -23.35
N PRO A 232 -57.92 29.35 -24.58
CA PRO A 232 -57.98 30.26 -25.73
C PRO A 232 -59.18 31.19 -25.60
N TYR A 233 -58.99 32.50 -25.82
CA TYR A 233 -60.09 33.47 -25.85
C TYR A 233 -59.93 34.49 -26.98
N VAL A 234 -61.07 35.02 -27.44
CA VAL A 234 -61.15 35.96 -28.57
C VAL A 234 -61.71 37.31 -28.11
N CYS A 235 -61.04 38.40 -28.46
CA CYS A 235 -61.50 39.78 -28.26
C CYS A 235 -61.46 40.56 -29.59
N ASP A 236 -62.20 41.67 -29.66
CA ASP A 236 -62.09 42.66 -30.74
C ASP A 236 -60.86 43.56 -30.59
N GLY A 237 -60.57 44.36 -31.63
CA GLY A 237 -59.50 45.36 -31.61
C GLY A 237 -59.66 46.51 -30.60
N ASN A 238 -60.66 46.47 -29.71
CA ASN A 238 -60.90 47.40 -28.61
C ASN A 238 -60.97 46.67 -27.23
N ASN A 239 -60.57 45.39 -27.17
CA ASN A 239 -60.64 44.50 -26.01
C ASN A 239 -62.07 44.28 -25.44
N LYS A 240 -63.08 44.20 -26.33
CA LYS A 240 -64.43 43.73 -26.00
C LYS A 240 -64.73 42.40 -26.68
N GLN A 241 -65.56 41.58 -26.02
CA GLN A 241 -66.15 40.40 -26.67
C GLN A 241 -67.26 40.85 -27.64
N TRP A 242 -67.45 40.08 -28.72
CA TRP A 242 -68.58 40.26 -29.63
C TRP A 242 -69.75 39.41 -29.18
N GLU A 243 -70.92 40.04 -29.09
CA GLU A 243 -72.20 39.36 -29.25
C GLU A 243 -72.32 38.90 -30.72
N ASP A 244 -72.88 37.72 -30.97
CA ASP A 244 -73.13 37.13 -32.31
C ASP A 244 -71.92 36.78 -33.21
N LEU A 245 -70.79 36.29 -32.66
CA LEU A 245 -69.68 35.72 -33.45
C LEU A 245 -69.54 34.19 -33.26
N THR A 246 -69.60 33.43 -34.37
CA THR A 246 -69.31 31.98 -34.36
C THR A 246 -67.93 31.67 -34.92
N TRP A 247 -67.18 30.83 -34.20
CA TRP A 247 -65.82 30.45 -34.53
C TRP A 247 -65.58 28.97 -34.24
N THR A 248 -64.65 28.38 -35.00
CA THR A 248 -64.19 27.01 -34.80
C THR A 248 -62.66 26.96 -34.86
N ILE A 249 -62.04 26.35 -33.85
CA ILE A 249 -60.62 25.98 -33.88
C ILE A 249 -60.50 24.49 -34.19
N TYR A 250 -59.58 24.16 -35.09
CA TYR A 250 -59.14 22.80 -35.40
C TYR A 250 -57.66 22.66 -35.01
N ASN A 251 -57.36 21.68 -34.16
CA ASN A 251 -56.02 21.07 -34.10
C ASN A 251 -55.91 20.09 -35.28
N THR A 252 -54.80 20.13 -36.03
CA THR A 252 -54.59 19.28 -37.22
C THR A 252 -54.25 17.83 -36.91
N GLU A 253 -53.86 17.48 -35.68
CA GLU A 253 -53.35 16.14 -35.35
C GLU A 253 -54.36 15.27 -34.57
N ASP A 254 -55.28 15.89 -33.82
CA ASP A 254 -56.04 15.20 -32.75
C ASP A 254 -57.57 15.36 -32.84
N ASP A 255 -58.09 15.80 -34.00
CA ASP A 255 -59.53 15.97 -34.34
C ASP A 255 -60.35 16.83 -33.34
N MET A 256 -59.69 17.57 -32.44
CA MET A 256 -60.35 18.30 -31.35
C MET A 256 -60.99 19.61 -31.82
N VAL A 257 -62.29 19.53 -32.15
CA VAL A 257 -63.11 20.68 -32.59
C VAL A 257 -63.64 21.47 -31.40
N LEU A 258 -63.13 22.69 -31.21
CA LEU A 258 -63.71 23.68 -30.29
C LEU A 258 -64.63 24.62 -31.09
N SER A 259 -65.95 24.53 -30.87
CA SER A 259 -66.96 25.38 -31.52
C SER A 259 -67.80 26.16 -30.50
N GLY A 260 -67.78 27.49 -30.59
CA GLY A 260 -68.57 28.38 -29.73
C GLY A 260 -70.00 28.61 -30.22
N ALA A 261 -70.97 28.63 -29.30
CA ALA A 261 -72.34 29.08 -29.53
C ALA A 261 -72.66 30.31 -28.64
N SER A 262 -73.67 31.09 -29.03
CA SER A 262 -74.05 32.39 -28.47
C SER A 262 -74.09 32.46 -26.93
N LEU A 263 -73.62 33.58 -26.37
CA LEU A 263 -73.72 33.94 -24.95
C LEU A 263 -74.70 35.10 -24.71
N ASP A 264 -75.26 35.15 -23.51
CA ASP A 264 -76.30 36.10 -23.08
C ASP A 264 -75.68 37.39 -22.48
N SER A 265 -76.42 38.49 -22.52
CA SER A 265 -75.86 39.86 -22.57
C SER A 265 -75.55 40.51 -21.21
N ASP A 266 -74.70 39.90 -20.36
CA ASP A 266 -74.23 40.57 -19.12
C ASP A 266 -72.89 39.98 -18.57
N ILE A 267 -71.76 40.41 -19.13
CA ILE A 267 -70.42 40.44 -18.48
C ILE A 267 -69.54 41.50 -19.18
N GLY A 268 -68.69 42.19 -18.42
CA GLY A 268 -67.65 43.08 -18.94
C GLY A 268 -66.26 42.51 -18.66
N GLU A 269 -65.30 42.85 -19.52
CA GLU A 269 -63.94 42.26 -19.62
C GLU A 269 -63.94 40.85 -20.27
N CYS A 270 -62.87 40.51 -21.01
CA CYS A 270 -62.81 39.25 -21.77
C CYS A 270 -62.63 38.03 -20.84
N GLY A 271 -63.73 37.49 -20.33
CA GLY A 271 -63.72 36.32 -19.44
C GLY A 271 -64.89 35.37 -19.70
N ALA A 272 -64.61 34.23 -20.33
CA ALA A 272 -65.54 33.10 -20.41
C ALA A 272 -64.73 31.78 -20.33
N GLU A 273 -65.15 30.85 -19.48
CA GLU A 273 -64.48 29.56 -19.31
C GLU A 273 -64.88 28.59 -20.44
N TRP A 274 -63.97 28.38 -21.41
CA TRP A 274 -64.12 27.38 -22.47
C TRP A 274 -63.01 26.31 -22.38
N GLY A 275 -63.14 25.23 -23.14
CA GLY A 275 -62.38 23.99 -22.97
C GLY A 275 -60.86 24.18 -22.89
N ASN A 276 -60.30 24.06 -21.68
CA ASN A 276 -58.86 24.09 -21.43
C ASN A 276 -58.18 22.93 -22.15
N PHE A 277 -57.26 23.23 -23.07
CA PHE A 277 -56.31 22.23 -23.55
C PHE A 277 -55.10 22.16 -22.61
N THR A 278 -54.48 21.00 -22.51
CA THR A 278 -53.26 20.80 -21.72
C THR A 278 -52.13 20.46 -22.68
N VAL A 279 -51.09 21.28 -22.67
CA VAL A 279 -49.81 21.04 -23.36
C VAL A 279 -49.01 20.08 -22.47
N VAL A 280 -48.67 18.91 -23.00
CA VAL A 280 -48.01 17.81 -22.27
C VAL A 280 -46.76 17.41 -23.04
N ALA A 281 -45.62 18.01 -22.70
CA ALA A 281 -44.35 17.61 -23.28
C ALA A 281 -44.00 16.16 -22.90
N GLU A 282 -43.54 15.37 -23.88
CA GLU A 282 -43.13 13.98 -23.67
C GLU A 282 -41.72 13.87 -23.06
N GLY A 283 -41.59 14.23 -21.77
CA GLY A 283 -40.67 13.54 -20.85
C GLY A 283 -39.16 13.80 -20.94
N ASN A 284 -38.74 15.07 -21.07
CA ASN A 284 -37.32 15.51 -21.14
C ASN A 284 -36.44 14.94 -20.00
N SER A 285 -35.22 14.54 -20.33
CA SER A 285 -34.40 13.66 -19.51
C SER A 285 -32.89 13.98 -19.55
N GLY A 286 -32.20 13.74 -18.43
CA GLY A 286 -30.73 13.70 -18.35
C GLY A 286 -30.03 15.04 -18.61
N GLY A 287 -29.99 15.91 -17.60
CA GLY A 287 -29.41 17.27 -17.73
C GLY A 287 -27.96 17.30 -18.24
N ALA A 288 -27.17 16.27 -17.95
CA ALA A 288 -25.89 16.02 -18.63
C ALA A 288 -25.95 14.82 -19.58
N VAL A 289 -26.58 13.70 -19.19
CA VAL A 289 -26.53 12.44 -19.92
C VAL A 289 -27.81 11.62 -19.83
N VAL A 290 -28.27 11.12 -20.99
CA VAL A 290 -29.34 10.12 -21.17
C VAL A 290 -28.76 8.79 -21.62
N PHE A 291 -29.26 7.70 -21.03
CA PHE A 291 -28.99 6.33 -21.43
C PHE A 291 -30.31 5.56 -21.62
N SER A 292 -30.55 5.05 -22.83
CA SER A 292 -31.74 4.28 -23.23
C SER A 292 -31.36 2.93 -23.85
N SER A 293 -32.37 2.11 -24.14
CA SER A 293 -32.30 0.81 -24.84
C SER A 293 -31.07 -0.04 -24.49
N THR A 294 -31.06 -0.68 -23.32
CA THR A 294 -30.02 -1.66 -22.91
C THR A 294 -28.57 -1.15 -22.83
N SER A 295 -28.37 0.17 -22.87
CA SER A 295 -27.03 0.78 -22.79
C SER A 295 -26.27 0.42 -21.51
N THR A 296 -24.94 0.38 -21.61
CA THR A 296 -24.03 0.13 -20.48
C THR A 296 -23.11 1.33 -20.24
N VAL A 297 -23.12 1.83 -19.01
CA VAL A 297 -22.41 3.02 -18.57
C VAL A 297 -21.35 2.64 -17.55
N THR A 298 -20.17 3.24 -17.65
CA THR A 298 -19.16 3.21 -16.59
C THR A 298 -18.63 4.63 -16.34
N ILE A 299 -18.69 5.09 -15.10
CA ILE A 299 -18.25 6.41 -14.66
C ILE A 299 -17.19 6.22 -13.59
N ILE A 300 -15.98 6.71 -13.83
CA ILE A 300 -14.81 6.53 -12.97
C ILE A 300 -14.19 7.90 -12.72
N GLU A 301 -13.96 8.24 -11.45
CA GLU A 301 -13.20 9.41 -10.97
C GLU A 301 -13.62 10.74 -11.64
N SER A 302 -14.88 10.82 -12.08
CA SER A 302 -15.43 11.92 -12.90
C SER A 302 -16.33 12.84 -12.08
N VAL A 303 -16.50 14.08 -12.55
CA VAL A 303 -17.08 15.19 -11.77
C VAL A 303 -18.18 15.90 -12.55
N PHE A 304 -19.39 15.95 -11.97
CA PHE A 304 -20.59 16.55 -12.56
C PHE A 304 -21.11 17.67 -11.66
N VAL A 305 -21.07 18.93 -12.14
CA VAL A 305 -21.40 20.11 -11.33
C VAL A 305 -22.44 21.00 -11.99
N SER A 306 -23.53 21.30 -11.29
CA SER A 306 -24.57 22.25 -11.74
C SER A 306 -25.13 21.94 -13.12
N ASN A 307 -25.39 20.67 -13.41
CA ASN A 307 -26.14 20.25 -14.59
C ASN A 307 -27.65 20.19 -14.24
N SER A 308 -28.53 20.49 -15.19
CA SER A 308 -29.97 20.67 -14.89
C SER A 308 -30.92 20.16 -15.96
N VAL A 309 -32.09 19.67 -15.54
CA VAL A 309 -33.22 19.32 -16.41
C VAL A 309 -34.55 19.74 -15.78
N SER A 310 -35.56 19.99 -16.60
CA SER A 310 -36.91 20.35 -16.10
C SER A 310 -37.70 19.16 -15.52
N ASP A 311 -37.30 17.92 -15.80
CA ASP A 311 -38.05 16.70 -15.42
C ASP A 311 -37.14 15.62 -14.77
N LYS A 312 -36.49 14.71 -15.51
CA LYS A 312 -35.84 13.51 -14.91
C LYS A 312 -34.32 13.49 -14.97
N GLY A 313 -33.65 13.43 -13.81
CA GLY A 313 -32.21 13.15 -13.69
C GLY A 313 -31.31 14.32 -14.08
N GLY A 314 -30.94 15.17 -13.11
CA GLY A 314 -30.21 16.42 -13.40
C GLY A 314 -28.80 16.23 -13.94
N VAL A 315 -28.19 15.07 -13.67
CA VAL A 315 -27.02 14.60 -14.41
C VAL A 315 -27.38 13.40 -15.29
N ILE A 316 -27.93 12.34 -14.70
CA ILE A 316 -28.12 11.04 -15.35
C ILE A 316 -29.59 10.67 -15.37
N TYR A 317 -30.10 10.36 -16.57
CA TYR A 317 -31.30 9.54 -16.74
C TYR A 317 -30.92 8.19 -17.36
N ALA A 318 -31.35 7.09 -16.75
CA ALA A 318 -31.09 5.74 -17.22
C ALA A 318 -32.37 4.90 -17.32
N PHE A 319 -32.75 4.54 -18.55
CA PHE A 319 -33.89 3.70 -18.89
C PHE A 319 -33.42 2.33 -19.39
N SER A 320 -33.94 1.26 -18.78
CA SER A 320 -33.65 -0.15 -19.12
C SER A 320 -32.15 -0.46 -19.33
N SER A 321 -31.27 0.15 -18.53
CA SER A 321 -29.82 0.23 -18.76
C SER A 321 -29.00 -0.28 -17.56
N ILE A 322 -27.68 -0.41 -17.75
CA ILE A 322 -26.72 -0.81 -16.71
C ILE A 322 -25.78 0.36 -16.40
N VAL A 323 -25.81 0.88 -15.16
CA VAL A 323 -24.96 1.99 -14.73
C VAL A 323 -23.93 1.55 -13.68
N LYS A 324 -22.67 1.94 -13.86
CA LYS A 324 -21.59 1.68 -12.90
C LYS A 324 -20.89 2.99 -12.58
N ILE A 325 -20.79 3.33 -11.30
CA ILE A 325 -20.19 4.59 -10.84
C ILE A 325 -19.14 4.26 -9.78
N LYS A 326 -17.93 4.82 -9.89
CA LYS A 326 -16.86 4.67 -8.90
C LYS A 326 -16.10 5.98 -8.67
N GLY A 327 -15.83 6.32 -7.41
CA GLY A 327 -14.92 7.42 -7.05
C GLY A 327 -15.34 8.80 -7.60
N SER A 328 -16.61 8.94 -8.01
CA SER A 328 -17.09 10.06 -8.81
C SER A 328 -17.90 11.04 -7.96
N ARG A 329 -18.03 12.28 -8.43
CA ARG A 329 -18.64 13.38 -7.67
C ARG A 329 -19.76 14.06 -8.45
N PHE A 330 -20.89 14.26 -7.80
CA PHE A 330 -22.06 14.96 -8.29
C PHE A 330 -22.32 16.09 -7.30
N ASP A 331 -22.24 17.36 -7.73
CA ASP A 331 -22.61 18.50 -6.89
C ASP A 331 -23.59 19.47 -7.56
N LEU A 332 -24.50 20.05 -6.79
CA LEU A 332 -25.34 21.19 -7.21
C LEU A 332 -26.22 20.94 -8.44
N ASN A 333 -26.50 19.68 -8.78
CA ASN A 333 -27.28 19.32 -9.97
C ASN A 333 -28.79 19.32 -9.67
N SER A 334 -29.64 19.58 -10.67
CA SER A 334 -31.08 19.79 -10.45
C SER A 334 -32.03 19.11 -11.46
N ALA A 335 -33.18 18.65 -10.95
CA ALA A 335 -34.25 18.02 -11.71
C ALA A 335 -35.62 18.25 -11.04
N SER A 336 -36.73 17.85 -11.67
CA SER A 336 -37.97 17.62 -10.90
C SER A 336 -37.91 16.28 -10.15
N SER A 337 -37.25 15.27 -10.71
CA SER A 337 -37.03 13.95 -10.09
C SER A 337 -35.56 13.52 -10.16
N GLY A 338 -34.91 13.33 -9.01
CA GLY A 338 -33.52 12.88 -8.91
C GLY A 338 -32.49 13.94 -9.34
N GLY A 339 -32.09 14.82 -8.41
CA GLY A 339 -31.24 15.97 -8.71
C GLY A 339 -29.91 15.61 -9.39
N ALA A 340 -29.28 14.51 -9.00
CA ALA A 340 -28.18 13.91 -9.75
C ALA A 340 -28.64 12.78 -10.68
N PHE A 341 -29.48 11.86 -10.20
CA PHE A 341 -29.63 10.54 -10.82
C PHE A 341 -31.07 10.01 -10.83
N TYR A 342 -31.57 9.64 -12.01
CA TYR A 342 -32.84 8.98 -12.21
C TYR A 342 -32.66 7.62 -12.90
N THR A 343 -33.28 6.56 -12.37
CA THR A 343 -33.35 5.24 -13.02
C THR A 343 -34.79 4.75 -13.19
N TYR A 344 -35.08 4.22 -14.38
CA TYR A 344 -36.26 3.42 -14.68
C TYR A 344 -35.86 2.03 -15.19
N SER A 345 -36.43 0.97 -14.62
CA SER A 345 -36.24 -0.43 -15.07
C SER A 345 -34.77 -0.85 -15.25
N SER A 346 -33.86 -0.26 -14.49
CA SER A 346 -32.42 -0.30 -14.71
C SER A 346 -31.67 -1.01 -13.57
N THR A 347 -30.38 -1.28 -13.80
CA THR A 347 -29.48 -1.79 -12.75
C THR A 347 -28.35 -0.79 -12.52
N ALA A 348 -28.04 -0.48 -11.26
CA ALA A 348 -26.97 0.46 -10.94
C ALA A 348 -26.12 0.02 -9.74
N THR A 349 -24.79 0.15 -9.87
CA THR A 349 -23.82 -0.12 -8.80
C THR A 349 -22.90 1.07 -8.59
N ILE A 350 -22.93 1.66 -7.40
CA ILE A 350 -22.23 2.89 -7.04
C ILE A 350 -21.25 2.61 -5.90
N HIS A 351 -19.98 2.90 -6.12
CA HIS A 351 -18.89 2.70 -5.16
C HIS A 351 -18.17 4.01 -4.86
N ASP A 352 -17.86 4.26 -3.59
CA ASP A 352 -16.89 5.28 -3.14
C ASP A 352 -17.17 6.69 -3.72
N SER A 353 -18.43 7.03 -4.00
CA SER A 353 -18.84 8.21 -4.78
C SER A 353 -19.65 9.19 -3.93
N LYS A 354 -19.68 10.48 -4.32
CA LYS A 354 -20.30 11.56 -3.54
C LYS A 354 -21.38 12.32 -4.33
N PHE A 355 -22.49 12.60 -3.66
CA PHE A 355 -23.63 13.39 -4.15
C PHE A 355 -23.90 14.53 -3.15
N SER A 356 -23.64 15.79 -3.50
CA SER A 356 -23.76 16.90 -2.55
C SER A 356 -24.37 18.21 -3.06
N SER A 357 -25.33 18.72 -2.29
CA SER A 357 -26.17 19.88 -2.62
C SER A 357 -26.96 19.74 -3.93
N ASP A 358 -27.20 18.50 -4.39
CA ASP A 358 -28.12 18.21 -5.49
C ASP A 358 -29.58 18.45 -5.03
N SER A 359 -30.46 18.88 -5.94
CA SER A 359 -31.84 19.29 -5.60
C SER A 359 -32.89 18.74 -6.56
N ALA A 360 -34.05 18.32 -6.03
CA ALA A 360 -35.20 17.98 -6.86
C ALA A 360 -36.54 18.24 -6.15
N SER A 361 -37.66 18.13 -6.87
CA SER A 361 -38.97 18.08 -6.20
C SER A 361 -39.25 16.70 -5.59
N TYR A 362 -38.70 15.62 -6.19
CA TYR A 362 -38.75 14.25 -5.66
C TYR A 362 -37.35 13.60 -5.63
N GLY A 363 -36.89 13.21 -4.43
CA GLY A 363 -35.61 12.51 -4.23
C GLY A 363 -34.40 13.39 -4.54
N GLY A 364 -33.94 14.16 -3.54
CA GLY A 364 -33.04 15.29 -3.77
C GLY A 364 -31.76 14.97 -4.53
N ALA A 365 -31.13 13.81 -4.24
CA ALA A 365 -30.03 13.29 -5.04
C ALA A 365 -30.51 12.28 -6.11
N CYS A 366 -31.40 11.36 -5.75
CA CYS A 366 -31.78 10.28 -6.66
C CYS A 366 -33.26 9.83 -6.61
N TYR A 367 -33.74 9.36 -7.76
CA TYR A 367 -35.09 8.80 -7.94
C TYR A 367 -35.00 7.44 -8.62
N LEU A 368 -35.52 6.40 -7.96
CA LEU A 368 -35.29 5.00 -8.33
C LEU A 368 -36.63 4.29 -8.58
N ASP A 369 -36.99 4.08 -9.85
CA ASP A 369 -38.23 3.39 -10.25
C ASP A 369 -37.98 2.05 -10.96
N LEU A 370 -38.72 1.01 -10.54
CA LEU A 370 -38.66 -0.38 -11.03
C LEU A 370 -37.24 -0.97 -11.20
N SER A 371 -36.26 -0.47 -10.45
CA SER A 371 -34.83 -0.70 -10.66
C SER A 371 -34.20 -1.56 -9.55
N ILE A 372 -32.94 -1.92 -9.74
CA ILE A 372 -32.09 -2.59 -8.74
C ILE A 372 -30.82 -1.76 -8.55
N VAL A 373 -30.67 -1.15 -7.38
CA VAL A 373 -29.57 -0.20 -7.11
C VAL A 373 -28.80 -0.58 -5.85
N ALA A 374 -27.47 -0.55 -5.93
CA ALA A 374 -26.59 -0.87 -4.81
C ALA A 374 -25.56 0.25 -4.58
N PHE A 375 -25.54 0.78 -3.35
CA PHE A 375 -24.59 1.79 -2.88
C PHE A 375 -23.59 1.18 -1.90
N TYR A 376 -22.31 1.45 -2.13
CA TYR A 376 -21.17 1.00 -1.33
C TYR A 376 -20.25 2.19 -1.04
N GLY A 377 -19.86 2.40 0.22
CA GLY A 377 -18.79 3.35 0.59
C GLY A 377 -19.06 4.82 0.23
N SER A 378 -20.29 5.18 -0.14
CA SER A 378 -20.63 6.44 -0.81
C SER A 378 -21.13 7.51 0.17
N GLU A 379 -21.13 8.78 -0.24
CA GLU A 379 -21.53 9.92 0.60
C GLU A 379 -22.66 10.73 -0.05
N PHE A 380 -23.71 11.00 0.71
CA PHE A 380 -24.75 11.97 0.37
C PHE A 380 -24.71 13.14 1.35
N GLY A 381 -24.84 14.39 0.89
CA GLY A 381 -24.77 15.53 1.79
C GLY A 381 -25.48 16.80 1.33
N SER A 382 -26.30 17.39 2.20
CA SER A 382 -27.02 18.65 1.94
C SER A 382 -27.96 18.63 0.71
N ASN A 383 -28.35 17.44 0.24
CA ASN A 383 -29.25 17.29 -0.92
C ASN A 383 -30.70 17.63 -0.52
N VAL A 384 -31.42 18.36 -1.37
CA VAL A 384 -32.71 19.00 -1.03
C VAL A 384 -33.86 18.43 -1.85
N ALA A 385 -35.00 18.18 -1.20
CA ALA A 385 -36.21 17.71 -1.85
C ALA A 385 -37.44 18.57 -1.48
N ASP A 386 -38.20 19.09 -2.46
CA ASP A 386 -39.37 19.96 -2.19
C ASP A 386 -40.55 19.19 -1.59
N THR A 387 -40.79 17.95 -2.05
CA THR A 387 -41.95 17.13 -1.66
C THR A 387 -41.56 15.71 -1.29
N GLY A 388 -41.65 15.41 0.01
CA GLY A 388 -40.90 14.32 0.63
C GLY A 388 -39.48 14.80 0.88
N LEU A 389 -39.08 15.00 2.14
CA LEU A 389 -37.81 15.64 2.53
C LEU A 389 -36.67 14.61 2.52
N ASP A 390 -36.60 13.86 1.42
CA ASP A 390 -35.88 12.60 1.29
C ASP A 390 -34.76 12.72 0.25
N VAL A 391 -33.57 12.21 0.57
CA VAL A 391 -32.40 12.20 -0.31
C VAL A 391 -32.62 11.28 -1.51
N ALA A 392 -33.40 10.21 -1.33
CA ALA A 392 -33.76 9.25 -2.35
C ALA A 392 -35.27 8.96 -2.36
N HIS A 393 -35.89 8.83 -3.54
CA HIS A 393 -37.28 8.35 -3.67
C HIS A 393 -37.27 6.96 -4.32
N VAL A 394 -37.90 5.94 -3.69
CA VAL A 394 -37.59 4.52 -4.00
C VAL A 394 -38.82 3.62 -4.19
N TYR A 395 -39.15 3.38 -5.46
CA TYR A 395 -40.04 2.30 -5.96
C TYR A 395 -39.24 1.09 -6.46
N SER A 396 -38.07 0.82 -5.85
CA SER A 396 -37.01 -0.05 -6.35
C SER A 396 -36.38 -0.91 -5.26
N ASN A 397 -35.79 -2.05 -5.63
CA ASN A 397 -34.98 -2.82 -4.69
C ASN A 397 -33.62 -2.14 -4.49
N ILE A 398 -33.29 -1.80 -3.24
CA ILE A 398 -32.08 -1.05 -2.89
C ILE A 398 -31.24 -1.77 -1.83
N VAL A 399 -29.93 -1.82 -2.08
CA VAL A 399 -28.91 -2.33 -1.15
C VAL A 399 -28.03 -1.16 -0.71
N ILE A 400 -27.87 -0.96 0.61
CA ILE A 400 -27.07 0.13 1.16
C ILE A 400 -26.05 -0.44 2.15
N ILE A 401 -24.76 -0.30 1.80
CA ILE A 401 -23.62 -0.80 2.57
C ILE A 401 -22.63 0.36 2.75
N ASP A 402 -22.20 0.60 4.00
CA ASP A 402 -21.17 1.59 4.38
C ASP A 402 -21.30 2.98 3.71
N THR A 403 -22.54 3.43 3.54
CA THR A 403 -22.90 4.68 2.85
C THR A 403 -23.36 5.72 3.87
N TYR A 404 -22.88 6.96 3.73
CA TYR A 404 -23.04 8.05 4.69
C TYR A 404 -24.04 9.10 4.20
N PHE A 405 -24.79 9.70 5.13
CA PHE A 405 -25.74 10.78 4.85
C PHE A 405 -25.48 11.95 5.82
N THR A 406 -25.28 13.15 5.28
CA THR A 406 -25.12 14.39 6.08
C THR A 406 -26.26 15.35 5.80
N VAL A 407 -26.96 15.74 6.86
CA VAL A 407 -28.19 16.56 6.81
C VAL A 407 -27.90 17.92 7.45
N VAL A 408 -28.30 18.99 6.78
CA VAL A 408 -28.16 20.37 7.28
C VAL A 408 -29.55 20.88 7.63
N GLU A 409 -29.83 20.94 8.93
CA GLU A 409 -31.11 21.29 9.57
C GLU A 409 -32.27 20.26 9.38
N MET A 410 -33.13 20.14 10.39
CA MET A 410 -34.32 19.26 10.39
C MET A 410 -35.60 20.09 10.67
N PRO A 411 -36.79 19.58 10.32
CA PRO A 411 -37.47 18.73 11.31
C PRO A 411 -38.11 17.44 10.74
N SER A 412 -37.72 16.30 11.32
CA SER A 412 -38.52 15.07 11.41
C SER A 412 -39.05 14.44 10.11
N THR A 413 -38.15 14.00 9.22
CA THR A 413 -38.52 13.24 8.01
C THR A 413 -37.65 12.02 7.73
N MET A 414 -38.16 11.22 6.79
CA MET A 414 -37.51 10.07 6.20
C MET A 414 -36.34 10.55 5.31
N ILE A 415 -35.36 9.68 5.05
CA ILE A 415 -34.19 9.98 4.19
C ILE A 415 -34.32 9.27 2.82
N VAL A 416 -35.21 8.28 2.76
CA VAL A 416 -35.44 7.36 1.64
C VAL A 416 -36.93 7.02 1.62
N ASP A 417 -37.72 7.63 0.75
CA ASP A 417 -39.18 7.39 0.73
C ASP A 417 -39.48 5.99 0.19
N LEU A 418 -40.21 5.19 0.98
CA LEU A 418 -40.36 3.75 0.85
C LEU A 418 -41.74 3.34 0.34
N ALA A 419 -42.00 3.67 -0.93
CA ALA A 419 -43.15 3.19 -1.65
C ALA A 419 -43.03 1.69 -1.99
N SER A 420 -43.42 0.83 -1.03
CA SER A 420 -43.53 -0.65 -1.15
C SER A 420 -42.24 -1.47 -1.33
N SER A 421 -41.07 -0.83 -1.24
CA SER A 421 -39.75 -1.43 -1.47
C SER A 421 -39.16 -2.14 -0.23
N SER A 422 -38.25 -3.11 -0.45
CA SER A 422 -37.44 -3.74 0.62
C SER A 422 -35.99 -3.28 0.59
N ILE A 423 -35.46 -2.84 1.74
CA ILE A 423 -34.04 -2.47 1.91
C ILE A 423 -33.29 -3.57 2.68
N GLU A 424 -32.12 -3.98 2.17
CA GLU A 424 -31.07 -4.60 3.00
C GLU A 424 -30.08 -3.52 3.46
N LEU A 425 -30.16 -3.16 4.75
CA LEU A 425 -29.31 -2.17 5.42
C LEU A 425 -28.17 -2.85 6.18
N SER A 426 -26.92 -2.61 5.77
CA SER A 426 -25.73 -3.10 6.48
C SER A 426 -24.91 -1.92 7.04
N CYS A 427 -25.35 -1.39 8.18
CA CYS A 427 -24.66 -0.32 8.90
C CYS A 427 -23.41 -0.85 9.63
N SER A 428 -22.28 -1.02 8.94
CA SER A 428 -21.02 -1.43 9.60
C SER A 428 -20.21 -0.26 10.19
N SER A 429 -20.48 0.97 9.73
CA SER A 429 -19.60 2.15 9.87
C SER A 429 -20.23 3.43 10.45
N SER A 430 -21.55 3.49 10.67
CA SER A 430 -22.27 4.76 10.93
C SER A 430 -22.21 5.30 12.38
N ALA A 431 -21.41 4.67 13.24
CA ALA A 431 -21.27 5.02 14.65
C ALA A 431 -19.78 5.15 15.00
N CYS A 432 -19.39 6.05 15.92
CA CYS A 432 -17.97 6.22 16.27
C CYS A 432 -17.29 4.85 16.50
N PRO A 433 -16.22 4.50 15.76
CA PRO A 433 -15.66 3.16 15.80
C PRO A 433 -15.20 2.74 17.20
N ALA A 434 -15.06 1.43 17.42
CA ALA A 434 -14.55 0.91 18.70
C ALA A 434 -13.24 1.63 19.08
N GLY A 435 -13.23 2.23 20.27
CA GLY A 435 -12.16 3.10 20.78
C GLY A 435 -12.47 4.59 20.74
N LEU A 436 -13.50 5.03 20.01
CA LEU A 436 -13.87 6.44 19.84
C LEU A 436 -15.30 6.75 20.35
N TYR A 437 -15.52 7.98 20.79
CA TYR A 437 -16.81 8.50 21.25
C TYR A 437 -17.09 9.90 20.68
N GLY A 438 -18.35 10.25 20.47
CA GLY A 438 -18.74 11.56 19.90
C GLY A 438 -20.22 11.84 20.08
N GLN A 439 -20.68 13.04 19.73
CA GLN A 439 -22.12 13.28 19.68
C GLN A 439 -22.70 12.55 18.47
N CYS A 440 -23.56 11.57 18.74
CA CYS A 440 -24.20 10.74 17.72
C CYS A 440 -25.69 10.57 18.07
N GLU A 441 -26.55 10.72 17.07
CA GLU A 441 -27.98 10.45 17.17
C GLU A 441 -28.30 9.01 16.78
N ALA A 442 -29.44 8.47 17.23
CA ALA A 442 -29.83 7.08 17.02
C ALA A 442 -31.00 6.97 16.03
N PHE A 443 -30.81 6.17 14.97
CA PHE A 443 -31.79 5.94 13.91
C PHE A 443 -32.09 4.44 13.79
N GLY A 444 -33.11 3.98 14.51
CA GLY A 444 -33.48 2.57 14.56
C GLY A 444 -32.39 1.70 15.21
N SER A 445 -31.71 0.87 14.42
CA SER A 445 -30.56 0.06 14.84
C SER A 445 -29.20 0.64 14.42
N CYS A 446 -29.19 1.79 13.72
CA CYS A 446 -27.99 2.48 13.28
C CYS A 446 -27.83 3.80 14.03
N TYR A 447 -26.66 4.43 13.93
CA TYR A 447 -26.40 5.76 14.49
C TYR A 447 -26.02 6.73 13.36
N SER A 448 -25.96 8.02 13.66
CA SER A 448 -25.32 9.03 12.82
C SER A 448 -24.49 9.96 13.70
N CYS A 449 -23.26 10.28 13.29
CA CYS A 449 -22.34 11.15 14.03
C CYS A 449 -21.86 12.26 13.07
N GLU A 450 -21.81 13.52 13.52
CA GLU A 450 -21.28 14.61 12.70
C GLU A 450 -19.81 14.39 12.31
N VAL A 451 -19.47 14.79 11.07
CA VAL A 451 -18.19 14.49 10.44
C VAL A 451 -17.03 15.15 11.19
N GLY A 452 -16.20 14.32 11.84
CA GLY A 452 -14.96 14.73 12.49
C GLY A 452 -14.99 14.87 14.02
N ILE A 453 -16.13 14.60 14.70
CA ILE A 453 -16.29 14.86 16.15
C ILE A 453 -15.99 13.62 17.03
N CYS A 454 -15.71 12.45 16.44
CA CYS A 454 -15.32 11.25 17.19
C CYS A 454 -13.94 11.41 17.88
N ASN A 455 -13.96 11.65 19.18
CA ASN A 455 -12.78 11.75 20.06
C ASN A 455 -12.31 10.35 20.47
N GLY A 456 -11.00 10.11 20.50
CA GLY A 456 -10.46 8.84 20.97
C GLY A 456 -10.53 8.72 22.51
N CYS A 457 -10.88 7.54 23.02
CA CYS A 457 -10.75 7.25 24.45
C CYS A 457 -9.30 7.52 24.92
N PRO A 458 -9.09 8.20 26.07
CA PRO A 458 -7.75 8.45 26.60
C PRO A 458 -6.91 7.18 26.77
N ALA A 459 -5.58 7.30 26.66
CA ALA A 459 -4.66 6.21 26.98
C ALA A 459 -4.95 5.64 28.39
N GLY A 460 -4.77 4.33 28.56
CA GLY A 460 -5.24 3.60 29.74
C GLY A 460 -6.75 3.30 29.76
N LYS A 461 -7.54 3.79 28.79
CA LYS A 461 -8.94 3.39 28.59
C LYS A 461 -9.14 2.79 27.20
N TYR A 462 -10.20 2.00 27.05
CA TYR A 462 -10.62 1.42 25.78
C TYR A 462 -12.15 1.41 25.63
N LEU A 463 -12.63 1.15 24.42
CA LEU A 463 -14.05 0.97 24.14
C LEU A 463 -14.24 -0.13 23.08
N ALA A 464 -14.77 -1.29 23.48
CA ALA A 464 -14.98 -2.41 22.56
C ALA A 464 -16.23 -2.29 21.67
N THR A 465 -17.19 -1.42 22.05
CA THR A 465 -18.44 -1.19 21.32
C THR A 465 -18.35 0.05 20.43
N THR A 466 -18.96 0.01 19.25
CA THR A 466 -19.16 1.21 18.42
C THR A 466 -20.26 2.11 19.01
N GLY A 467 -20.24 3.41 18.69
CA GLY A 467 -21.35 4.34 18.98
C GLY A 467 -21.41 4.91 20.39
N ALA A 468 -20.28 5.05 21.09
CA ALA A 468 -20.27 5.73 22.39
C ALA A 468 -20.57 7.23 22.26
N VAL A 469 -21.51 7.72 23.08
CA VAL A 469 -21.94 9.13 23.07
C VAL A 469 -21.14 10.04 24.02
N SER A 470 -20.22 9.50 24.81
CA SER A 470 -19.38 10.28 25.73
C SER A 470 -18.13 9.52 26.22
N GLU A 471 -17.15 10.25 26.76
CA GLU A 471 -15.94 9.66 27.37
C GLU A 471 -16.27 8.72 28.56
N SER A 472 -17.45 8.86 29.18
CA SER A 472 -17.89 8.00 30.28
C SER A 472 -18.11 6.53 29.87
N SER A 473 -18.24 6.26 28.57
CA SER A 473 -18.31 4.91 28.00
C SER A 473 -16.92 4.24 27.89
N CYS A 474 -15.82 5.01 27.97
CA CYS A 474 -14.47 4.48 27.87
C CYS A 474 -14.11 3.69 29.14
N THR A 475 -14.04 2.36 29.02
CA THR A 475 -13.74 1.43 30.10
C THR A 475 -12.24 1.50 30.44
N PRO A 476 -11.83 1.58 31.71
CA PRO A 476 -10.41 1.54 32.08
C PRO A 476 -9.79 0.17 31.75
N CYS A 477 -8.50 0.15 31.38
CA CYS A 477 -7.77 -1.11 31.28
C CYS A 477 -7.77 -1.84 32.63
N GLU A 478 -8.18 -3.10 32.62
CA GLU A 478 -8.16 -3.99 33.78
C GLU A 478 -6.73 -4.38 34.20
N THR A 479 -6.59 -4.88 35.42
CA THR A 479 -5.33 -5.37 36.02
C THR A 479 -4.42 -6.11 35.03
N GLY A 480 -3.24 -5.53 34.76
CA GLY A 480 -2.22 -6.14 33.90
C GLY A 480 -2.47 -6.02 32.39
N LYS A 481 -3.53 -5.32 31.96
CA LYS A 481 -3.72 -4.86 30.59
C LYS A 481 -3.35 -3.38 30.48
N PHE A 482 -2.93 -2.94 29.30
CA PHE A 482 -2.52 -1.56 29.05
C PHE A 482 -2.94 -1.06 27.66
N THR A 483 -2.95 0.26 27.46
CA THR A 483 -2.89 0.86 26.12
C THR A 483 -2.24 2.24 26.14
N ASN A 484 -1.22 2.42 25.30
CA ASN A 484 -0.54 3.70 25.09
C ASN A 484 -1.24 4.59 24.04
N ASN A 485 -2.18 4.02 23.28
CA ASN A 485 -2.85 4.71 22.17
C ASN A 485 -4.15 5.35 22.66
N THR A 486 -4.29 6.65 22.41
CA THR A 486 -5.60 7.32 22.40
C THR A 486 -6.45 6.71 21.29
N GLY A 487 -7.73 6.41 21.55
CA GLY A 487 -8.63 5.77 20.58
C GLY A 487 -8.61 4.23 20.57
N ALA A 488 -8.19 3.58 21.66
CA ALA A 488 -8.01 2.13 21.70
C ALA A 488 -9.33 1.33 21.77
N SER A 489 -9.52 0.37 20.86
CA SER A 489 -10.67 -0.55 20.86
C SER A 489 -10.56 -1.69 21.89
N TYR A 490 -9.35 -1.99 22.37
CA TYR A 490 -9.07 -2.95 23.44
C TYR A 490 -7.76 -2.59 24.16
N CYS A 491 -7.57 -3.10 25.38
CA CYS A 491 -6.28 -3.05 26.07
C CYS A 491 -5.48 -4.33 25.83
N GLY A 492 -4.22 -4.21 25.43
CA GLY A 492 -3.31 -5.34 25.26
C GLY A 492 -2.91 -5.93 26.61
N THR A 493 -2.75 -7.26 26.70
CA THR A 493 -2.26 -7.93 27.92
C THR A 493 -0.74 -7.77 28.01
N CYS A 494 -0.20 -7.36 29.15
CA CYS A 494 1.25 -7.44 29.35
C CYS A 494 1.73 -8.91 29.25
N PRO A 495 2.72 -9.22 28.42
CA PRO A 495 3.29 -10.57 28.37
C PRO A 495 4.11 -10.87 29.62
N HIS A 496 4.31 -12.15 29.91
CA HIS A 496 5.24 -12.61 30.95
C HIS A 496 6.61 -11.92 30.84
N GLY A 497 7.26 -11.67 31.98
CA GLY A 497 8.46 -10.85 32.09
C GLY A 497 8.20 -9.33 32.07
N HIS A 498 6.97 -8.88 31.83
CA HIS A 498 6.57 -7.47 31.85
C HIS A 498 5.46 -7.20 32.89
N TYR A 499 5.20 -5.92 33.13
CA TYR A 499 4.14 -5.44 34.02
C TYR A 499 3.50 -4.15 33.49
N ALA A 500 2.21 -3.99 33.76
CA ALA A 500 1.41 -2.84 33.34
C ALA A 500 1.54 -1.67 34.33
N THR A 501 1.86 -0.48 33.83
CA THR A 501 2.18 0.74 34.59
C THR A 501 1.75 2.00 33.81
N ASP A 502 1.78 3.19 34.40
CA ASP A 502 1.49 4.47 33.73
C ASP A 502 2.73 5.25 33.26
N ASP A 503 3.95 4.86 33.67
CA ASP A 503 5.21 5.39 33.13
C ASP A 503 5.98 4.33 32.33
N TRP A 504 6.37 4.64 31.10
CA TRP A 504 7.24 3.79 30.29
C TRP A 504 8.69 3.73 30.80
N ARG A 505 9.05 4.59 31.77
CA ARG A 505 10.34 4.61 32.48
C ARG A 505 10.28 4.00 33.88
N ASP A 506 9.21 3.30 34.22
CA ASP A 506 9.09 2.63 35.52
C ASP A 506 10.23 1.61 35.72
N THR A 507 11.04 1.84 36.76
CA THR A 507 12.20 1.03 37.11
C THR A 507 12.04 0.29 38.43
N ASP A 508 10.94 0.51 39.18
CA ASP A 508 10.79 -0.09 40.50
C ASP A 508 10.07 -1.44 40.44
N GLY A 509 9.26 -1.70 39.40
CA GLY A 509 8.55 -2.97 39.21
C GLY A 509 7.19 -3.06 39.89
N VAL A 510 6.57 -1.93 40.28
CA VAL A 510 5.29 -1.79 40.98
C VAL A 510 4.38 -0.85 40.19
N GLY A 511 3.81 -1.36 39.10
CA GLY A 511 2.85 -0.64 38.27
C GLY A 511 1.44 -0.59 38.86
N ILE A 512 0.46 -0.24 38.03
CA ILE A 512 -0.91 0.12 38.47
C ILE A 512 -1.97 -0.90 38.08
N SER A 513 -2.96 -1.09 38.95
CA SER A 513 -4.00 -2.13 38.81
C SER A 513 -5.15 -1.76 37.87
N LEU A 514 -5.26 -0.49 37.47
CA LEU A 514 -6.22 0.00 36.47
C LEU A 514 -5.59 1.14 35.67
N GLN A 515 -6.05 1.36 34.44
CA GLN A 515 -5.65 2.50 33.58
C GLN A 515 -4.17 2.56 33.16
N ALA A 516 -3.45 1.43 33.19
CA ALA A 516 -2.07 1.38 32.72
C ALA A 516 -1.93 1.83 31.24
N THR A 517 -0.99 2.75 31.00
CA THR A 517 -0.70 3.30 29.67
C THR A 517 0.49 2.61 29.01
N ALA A 518 1.35 1.97 29.81
CA ALA A 518 2.61 1.36 29.39
C ALA A 518 2.72 -0.09 29.88
N CYS A 519 3.65 -0.83 29.26
CA CYS A 519 4.01 -2.18 29.65
C CYS A 519 5.53 -2.28 29.63
N VAL A 520 6.14 -2.40 30.80
CA VAL A 520 7.60 -2.29 30.98
C VAL A 520 8.16 -3.66 31.37
N MET A 521 9.40 -3.97 30.98
CA MET A 521 10.08 -5.20 31.40
C MET A 521 10.34 -5.16 32.91
N CYS A 522 10.16 -6.28 33.60
CA CYS A 522 10.50 -6.37 35.02
C CYS A 522 11.97 -6.02 35.25
N PRO A 523 12.30 -5.10 36.17
CA PRO A 523 13.68 -4.71 36.43
C PRO A 523 14.48 -5.90 36.99
N GLY A 524 15.79 -5.90 36.73
CA GLY A 524 16.68 -6.97 37.19
C GLY A 524 16.57 -7.22 38.70
N GLY A 525 16.54 -8.49 39.08
CA GLY A 525 16.26 -8.94 40.45
C GLY A 525 14.78 -9.15 40.75
N LYS A 526 13.86 -8.70 39.88
CA LYS A 526 12.46 -9.10 39.87
C LYS A 526 12.13 -10.00 38.67
N PHE A 527 11.01 -10.69 38.72
CA PHE A 527 10.52 -11.56 37.66
C PHE A 527 9.00 -11.54 37.55
N GLN A 528 8.47 -11.98 36.41
CA GLN A 528 7.03 -12.24 36.25
C GLN A 528 6.79 -13.45 35.34
N ALA A 529 6.18 -14.50 35.89
CA ALA A 529 5.93 -15.76 35.20
C ALA A 529 4.62 -15.80 34.41
N PHE A 530 3.69 -14.89 34.69
CA PHE A 530 2.34 -14.88 34.12
C PHE A 530 2.10 -13.66 33.23
N ASN A 531 1.27 -13.83 32.19
CA ASN A 531 0.70 -12.71 31.45
C ASN A 531 -0.31 -11.94 32.33
N SER A 532 -0.60 -10.70 31.96
CA SER A 532 -1.57 -9.83 32.64
C SER A 532 -1.24 -9.56 34.11
N SER A 533 0.00 -9.14 34.38
CA SER A 533 0.39 -8.62 35.70
C SER A 533 0.67 -7.11 35.67
N TYR A 534 0.53 -6.48 36.83
CA TYR A 534 0.92 -5.10 37.12
C TYR A 534 2.10 -5.01 38.12
N LEU A 535 2.58 -6.16 38.62
CA LEU A 535 3.59 -6.24 39.67
C LEU A 535 4.65 -7.29 39.33
N CYS A 536 5.91 -6.93 39.48
CA CYS A 536 7.04 -7.86 39.38
C CYS A 536 7.43 -8.37 40.77
N THR A 537 7.57 -9.69 40.90
CA THR A 537 7.89 -10.36 42.17
C THR A 537 9.41 -10.34 42.39
N TYR A 538 9.87 -10.04 43.61
CA TYR A 538 11.29 -10.13 43.95
C TYR A 538 11.82 -11.57 43.82
N CYS A 539 13.01 -11.75 43.26
CA CYS A 539 13.69 -13.03 43.30
C CYS A 539 14.08 -13.41 44.73
N PRO A 540 13.87 -14.67 45.15
CA PRO A 540 14.22 -15.13 46.49
C PRO A 540 15.74 -15.23 46.67
N ILE A 541 16.18 -15.23 47.93
CA ILE A 541 17.60 -15.28 48.32
C ILE A 541 18.30 -16.48 47.66
N GLY A 542 19.54 -16.26 47.19
CA GLY A 542 20.36 -17.20 46.43
C GLY A 542 19.97 -17.35 44.95
N LYS A 543 18.98 -16.59 44.47
CA LYS A 543 18.60 -16.48 43.06
C LYS A 543 18.73 -15.05 42.55
N PHE A 544 18.84 -14.91 41.24
CA PHE A 544 18.89 -13.65 40.52
C PHE A 544 17.97 -13.65 39.31
N SER A 545 17.83 -12.49 38.66
CA SER A 545 17.21 -12.34 37.35
C SER A 545 17.79 -11.14 36.61
N SER A 546 17.97 -11.29 35.29
CA SER A 546 18.15 -10.13 34.41
C SER A 546 16.81 -9.40 34.20
N GLU A 547 16.87 -8.22 33.59
CA GLU A 547 15.68 -7.52 33.09
C GLU A 547 14.81 -8.44 32.22
N GLY A 548 13.48 -8.29 32.31
CA GLY A 548 12.51 -9.05 31.50
C GLY A 548 12.34 -10.53 31.88
N SER A 549 12.93 -11.01 32.97
CA SER A 549 12.97 -12.45 33.29
C SER A 549 11.61 -13.06 33.66
N LEU A 550 11.35 -14.26 33.13
CA LEU A 550 10.13 -15.03 33.39
C LEU A 550 10.20 -15.82 34.71
N ASN A 551 11.40 -16.10 35.20
CA ASN A 551 11.68 -16.81 36.44
C ASN A 551 13.05 -16.37 37.00
N CYS A 552 13.37 -16.79 38.22
CA CYS A 552 14.67 -16.53 38.82
C CYS A 552 15.63 -17.71 38.62
N THR A 553 16.75 -17.44 37.97
CA THR A 553 17.91 -18.34 37.88
C THR A 553 18.59 -18.44 39.23
N ALA A 554 19.02 -19.64 39.62
CA ALA A 554 19.83 -19.80 40.82
C ALA A 554 21.27 -19.34 40.55
N CYS A 555 21.96 -18.86 41.58
CA CYS A 555 23.38 -18.54 41.45
C CYS A 555 24.21 -19.80 41.11
N ASP A 556 25.04 -19.70 40.08
CA ASP A 556 26.00 -20.73 39.72
C ASP A 556 26.95 -21.05 40.89
N ALA A 557 27.45 -22.28 40.95
CA ALA A 557 28.31 -22.71 42.03
C ALA A 557 29.62 -21.90 42.04
N GLY A 558 29.92 -21.28 43.19
CA GLY A 558 30.96 -20.25 43.35
C GLY A 558 30.46 -18.80 43.39
N LYS A 559 29.18 -18.57 43.08
CA LYS A 559 28.48 -17.29 43.27
C LYS A 559 27.41 -17.41 44.37
N TYR A 560 26.86 -16.28 44.81
CA TYR A 560 25.77 -16.21 45.80
C TYR A 560 24.88 -14.97 45.62
N ALA A 561 23.70 -14.97 46.23
CA ALA A 561 22.84 -13.80 46.39
C ALA A 561 22.30 -13.75 47.82
N ASP A 562 22.68 -12.71 48.57
CA ASP A 562 22.39 -12.53 50.00
C ASP A 562 21.07 -11.79 50.28
N SER A 563 20.58 -11.00 49.33
CA SER A 563 19.29 -10.29 49.41
C SER A 563 18.29 -10.79 48.38
N ALA A 564 17.00 -10.77 48.75
CA ALA A 564 15.93 -10.86 47.77
C ALA A 564 15.96 -9.63 46.85
N GLY A 565 15.64 -9.78 45.57
CA GLY A 565 15.78 -8.70 44.59
C GLY A 565 17.17 -8.54 43.97
N THR A 566 18.05 -9.55 44.08
CA THR A 566 19.40 -9.47 43.51
C THR A 566 19.38 -9.61 41.98
N SER A 567 19.91 -8.62 41.25
CA SER A 567 19.96 -8.61 39.78
C SER A 567 21.13 -9.41 39.19
N GLU A 568 22.24 -9.53 39.90
CA GLU A 568 23.40 -10.36 39.52
C GLU A 568 24.01 -11.02 40.77
N CYS A 569 24.35 -12.31 40.67
CA CYS A 569 24.98 -13.03 41.78
C CYS A 569 26.44 -12.58 42.02
N LYS A 570 26.70 -12.18 43.26
CA LYS A 570 28.03 -11.82 43.77
C LYS A 570 28.97 -13.03 43.72
N LEU A 571 30.25 -12.80 43.43
CA LEU A 571 31.28 -13.84 43.44
C LEU A 571 31.68 -14.17 44.88
N CYS A 572 32.03 -15.43 45.17
CA CYS A 572 32.73 -15.75 46.40
C CYS A 572 34.20 -15.32 46.30
N GLU A 573 34.63 -14.46 47.21
CA GLU A 573 36.02 -14.04 47.41
C GLU A 573 36.97 -15.24 47.63
N GLU A 574 38.27 -15.03 47.40
CA GLU A 574 39.31 -16.03 47.63
C GLU A 574 39.28 -16.63 49.06
N GLY A 575 39.53 -17.93 49.17
CA GLY A 575 39.43 -18.68 50.42
C GLY A 575 38.01 -18.91 50.91
N LYS A 576 36.99 -18.56 50.12
CA LYS A 576 35.58 -18.91 50.35
C LYS A 576 35.02 -19.65 49.13
N ARG A 577 34.05 -20.53 49.39
CA ARG A 577 33.25 -21.21 48.35
C ARG A 577 31.76 -20.92 48.54
N SER A 578 30.94 -21.12 47.52
CA SER A 578 29.49 -21.07 47.71
C SER A 578 29.02 -22.15 48.72
N LYS A 579 27.96 -21.83 49.46
CA LYS A 579 27.25 -22.80 50.32
C LYS A 579 26.82 -24.03 49.50
N ALA A 580 26.77 -25.20 50.14
CA ALA A 580 26.42 -26.47 49.48
C ALA A 580 24.89 -26.65 49.30
N MET A 581 24.21 -25.57 48.95
CA MET A 581 22.79 -25.52 48.61
C MET A 581 22.66 -24.76 47.30
N ASN A 582 21.80 -25.26 46.40
CA ASN A 582 21.38 -24.56 45.20
C ASN A 582 19.88 -24.27 45.37
N PRO A 583 19.45 -23.01 45.53
CA PRO A 583 20.21 -21.76 45.43
C PRO A 583 21.17 -21.47 46.60
N ALA A 584 22.23 -20.69 46.34
CA ALA A 584 23.28 -20.37 47.31
C ALA A 584 23.12 -18.95 47.91
N ASP A 585 22.73 -18.88 49.19
CA ASP A 585 22.50 -17.61 49.91
C ASP A 585 23.78 -16.90 50.40
N SER A 586 24.92 -17.59 50.46
CA SER A 586 26.14 -17.10 51.10
C SER A 586 27.39 -17.89 50.70
N CYS A 587 28.56 -17.31 50.98
CA CYS A 587 29.85 -17.98 50.87
C CYS A 587 30.35 -18.51 52.22
N VAL A 588 30.82 -19.75 52.24
CA VAL A 588 31.41 -20.43 53.39
C VAL A 588 32.93 -20.40 53.27
N LYS A 589 33.63 -19.95 54.32
CA LYS A 589 35.10 -19.95 54.36
C LYS A 589 35.65 -21.39 54.29
N CYS A 590 36.72 -21.59 53.53
CA CYS A 590 37.42 -22.87 53.48
C CYS A 590 38.11 -23.21 54.80
N VAL A 591 38.18 -24.50 55.11
CA VAL A 591 38.85 -25.02 56.31
C VAL A 591 40.30 -25.34 55.95
N SER A 592 41.25 -24.67 56.61
CA SER A 592 42.69 -24.92 56.47
C SER A 592 43.00 -26.40 56.68
N PRO A 593 43.87 -27.03 55.85
CA PRO A 593 44.77 -26.45 54.85
C PRO A 593 44.16 -26.15 53.46
N PHE A 594 42.86 -26.34 53.25
CA PHE A 594 42.24 -26.03 51.96
C PHE A 594 41.86 -24.55 51.81
N THR A 595 42.00 -24.05 50.58
CA THR A 595 41.57 -22.74 50.08
C THR A 595 40.89 -22.90 48.71
N SER A 596 40.54 -21.77 48.08
CA SER A 596 39.86 -21.70 46.79
C SER A 596 40.14 -20.36 46.11
N TRP A 597 40.21 -20.33 44.77
CA TRP A 597 40.24 -19.08 44.00
C TRP A 597 38.90 -18.33 44.11
N GLU A 598 38.87 -17.07 43.65
CA GLU A 598 37.61 -16.34 43.44
C GLU A 598 36.61 -17.16 42.59
N ALA A 599 35.31 -16.98 42.85
CA ALA A 599 34.21 -17.65 42.18
C ALA A 599 34.24 -19.20 42.23
N SER A 600 34.89 -19.80 43.23
CA SER A 600 35.04 -21.25 43.34
C SER A 600 33.86 -21.98 44.01
N ALA A 601 33.37 -23.04 43.35
CA ALA A 601 32.36 -23.94 43.91
C ALA A 601 32.84 -24.83 45.08
N LYS A 602 34.16 -25.07 45.18
CA LYS A 602 34.77 -26.02 46.11
C LYS A 602 36.08 -25.48 46.67
N CYS A 603 36.41 -25.90 47.90
CA CYS A 603 37.76 -25.80 48.43
C CYS A 603 38.52 -27.03 47.93
N SER A 604 39.49 -26.85 47.04
CA SER A 604 40.22 -27.94 46.36
C SER A 604 41.64 -27.55 45.98
N ILE A 605 42.17 -26.55 46.67
CA ILE A 605 43.49 -25.94 46.47
C ILE A 605 44.15 -25.92 47.85
N CYS A 606 45.43 -26.24 47.96
CA CYS A 606 46.15 -26.14 49.22
C CYS A 606 46.70 -24.72 49.41
N VAL A 607 46.66 -24.21 50.64
CA VAL A 607 47.34 -22.96 51.03
C VAL A 607 48.86 -23.09 50.89
N GLU A 608 49.58 -21.96 50.89
CA GLU A 608 51.05 -21.97 50.93
C GLU A 608 51.56 -22.81 52.11
N GLY A 609 52.58 -23.64 51.86
CA GLY A 609 53.11 -24.60 52.83
C GLY A 609 52.47 -25.99 52.78
N TYR A 610 51.50 -26.22 51.89
CA TYR A 610 50.87 -27.53 51.67
C TYR A 610 50.85 -27.90 50.18
N PHE A 611 50.76 -29.19 49.86
CA PHE A 611 50.63 -29.70 48.49
C PHE A 611 49.49 -30.74 48.37
N LEU A 612 48.87 -30.80 47.19
CA LEU A 612 47.75 -31.71 46.91
C LEU A 612 48.24 -33.07 46.37
N GLU A 613 47.85 -34.15 47.04
CA GLU A 613 48.12 -35.54 46.67
C GLU A 613 46.86 -36.39 46.92
N ASP A 614 46.44 -37.21 45.93
CA ASP A 614 45.23 -38.05 45.92
C ASP A 614 43.88 -37.41 46.35
N GLY A 615 43.85 -36.08 46.53
CA GLY A 615 42.68 -35.29 46.91
C GLY A 615 42.83 -34.55 48.25
N ASP A 616 43.82 -34.92 49.06
CA ASP A 616 44.12 -34.32 50.36
C ASP A 616 45.35 -33.38 50.30
N CYS A 617 45.38 -32.42 51.22
CA CYS A 617 46.45 -31.43 51.34
C CYS A 617 47.45 -31.83 52.42
N HIS A 618 48.64 -32.24 52.01
CA HIS A 618 49.74 -32.66 52.90
C HIS A 618 50.74 -31.53 53.15
N GLU A 619 51.39 -31.52 54.31
CA GLU A 619 52.43 -30.53 54.64
C GLU A 619 53.60 -30.60 53.64
N CYS A 620 54.12 -29.45 53.22
CA CYS A 620 55.19 -29.37 52.22
C CYS A 620 56.43 -30.17 52.66
N PRO A 621 56.95 -31.10 51.84
CA PRO A 621 58.07 -31.93 52.23
C PRO A 621 59.32 -31.11 52.52
N ASN A 622 60.12 -31.57 53.49
CA ASN A 622 61.35 -30.92 53.89
C ASN A 622 62.26 -30.63 52.68
N ASN A 623 62.79 -29.41 52.63
CA ASN A 623 63.60 -28.86 51.55
C ASN A 623 62.86 -28.60 50.21
N GLY A 624 61.53 -28.78 50.17
CA GLY A 624 60.68 -28.18 49.15
C GLY A 624 60.37 -26.70 49.40
N LYS A 625 59.61 -26.12 48.47
CA LYS A 625 58.76 -24.95 48.64
C LYS A 625 57.44 -25.26 47.92
N CYS A 626 56.33 -24.99 48.59
CA CYS A 626 54.99 -25.24 48.08
C CYS A 626 54.18 -23.93 48.11
N PRO A 627 54.22 -23.12 47.03
CA PRO A 627 53.28 -22.03 46.83
C PRO A 627 51.82 -22.51 46.85
N GLN A 628 50.87 -21.58 46.95
CA GLN A 628 49.45 -21.90 46.81
C GLN A 628 49.18 -22.67 45.51
N ASN A 629 48.29 -23.67 45.58
CA ASN A 629 47.97 -24.60 44.47
C ASN A 629 49.12 -25.52 44.01
N THR A 630 50.11 -25.81 44.86
CA THR A 630 51.09 -26.87 44.60
C THR A 630 50.43 -28.25 44.62
N ARG A 631 50.81 -29.12 43.69
CA ARG A 631 50.47 -30.56 43.65
C ARG A 631 51.75 -31.39 43.73
N THR A 632 51.65 -32.72 43.87
CA THR A 632 52.85 -33.59 43.92
C THR A 632 53.81 -33.36 42.74
N ASP A 633 53.31 -33.16 41.51
CA ASP A 633 54.16 -32.90 40.34
C ASP A 633 54.91 -31.55 40.35
N THR A 634 54.39 -30.57 41.09
CA THR A 634 54.74 -29.13 40.96
C THR A 634 55.43 -28.52 42.19
N ILE A 635 55.85 -29.34 43.16
CA ILE A 635 56.64 -28.91 44.31
C ILE A 635 57.99 -28.35 43.84
N VAL A 636 58.30 -27.11 44.21
CA VAL A 636 59.56 -26.46 43.86
C VAL A 636 60.67 -26.98 44.77
N VAL A 637 61.60 -27.77 44.23
CA VAL A 637 62.74 -28.32 44.96
C VAL A 637 63.81 -27.24 45.15
N ARG A 638 64.39 -27.11 46.35
CA ARG A 638 65.51 -26.18 46.60
C ARG A 638 66.81 -26.71 45.98
N SER A 639 67.67 -25.82 45.49
CA SER A 639 69.03 -26.18 45.09
C SER A 639 69.80 -26.84 46.26
N GLY A 640 70.67 -27.80 45.94
CA GLY A 640 71.27 -28.74 46.90
C GLY A 640 70.47 -30.04 47.09
N PHE A 641 69.25 -30.12 46.55
CA PHE A 641 68.34 -31.27 46.71
C PHE A 641 67.78 -31.76 45.37
N TRP A 642 67.45 -33.05 45.31
CA TRP A 642 66.90 -33.74 44.14
C TRP A 642 65.64 -34.54 44.52
N ARG A 643 64.79 -34.85 43.55
CA ARG A 643 63.46 -35.46 43.73
C ARG A 643 63.38 -36.85 43.10
N VAL A 644 62.84 -37.83 43.83
CA VAL A 644 62.87 -39.27 43.47
C VAL A 644 62.20 -39.62 42.14
N GLY A 645 61.28 -38.78 41.66
CA GLY A 645 60.67 -38.84 40.33
C GLY A 645 59.63 -37.71 40.20
N PRO A 646 59.13 -37.39 38.98
CA PRO A 646 58.30 -36.22 38.74
C PRO A 646 57.12 -36.10 39.72
N ASN A 647 56.40 -37.20 39.94
CA ASN A 647 55.24 -37.28 40.81
C ASN A 647 55.59 -37.80 42.22
N SER A 648 56.71 -37.37 42.81
CA SER A 648 57.11 -37.83 44.15
C SER A 648 57.38 -36.68 45.13
N HIS A 649 56.68 -36.69 46.27
CA HIS A 649 56.98 -35.81 47.41
C HIS A 649 58.34 -36.12 48.09
N ARG A 650 59.03 -37.20 47.71
CA ARG A 650 60.32 -37.59 48.30
C ARG A 650 61.46 -36.76 47.71
N ILE A 651 62.02 -35.89 48.55
CA ILE A 651 63.19 -35.04 48.26
C ILE A 651 64.41 -35.59 49.03
N LEU A 652 65.58 -35.63 48.39
CA LEU A 652 66.84 -36.15 48.91
C LEU A 652 67.96 -35.10 48.82
N GLU A 653 68.93 -35.15 49.73
CA GLU A 653 70.07 -34.22 49.80
C GLU A 653 71.26 -34.70 48.95
N CYS A 654 71.87 -33.78 48.18
CA CYS A 654 73.00 -34.07 47.30
C CYS A 654 74.35 -34.01 48.04
N THR A 655 74.47 -34.84 49.08
CA THR A 655 75.52 -34.86 50.13
C THR A 655 76.98 -34.82 49.66
N SER A 656 77.30 -35.17 48.41
CA SER A 656 78.68 -35.17 47.88
C SER A 656 79.03 -33.93 47.04
N ASN A 657 78.02 -33.24 46.48
CA ASN A 657 78.19 -32.04 45.68
C ASN A 657 76.84 -31.27 45.57
N PRO A 658 76.53 -30.33 46.48
CA PRO A 658 75.25 -29.62 46.46
C PRO A 658 74.97 -28.90 45.14
N ASP A 659 75.99 -28.30 44.53
CA ASP A 659 75.88 -27.51 43.30
C ASP A 659 75.47 -28.34 42.06
N ALA A 660 75.60 -29.68 42.10
CA ALA A 660 75.12 -30.55 41.01
C ALA A 660 73.59 -30.62 40.92
N CYS A 661 72.89 -30.23 41.99
CA CYS A 661 71.44 -30.29 42.13
C CYS A 661 70.88 -28.86 42.06
N VAL A 662 70.49 -28.45 40.85
CA VAL A 662 70.00 -27.09 40.56
C VAL A 662 68.64 -26.81 41.23
N GLY A 663 67.85 -27.86 41.49
CA GLY A 663 66.48 -27.72 42.00
C GLY A 663 65.52 -27.13 40.95
N GLY A 664 64.38 -26.60 41.38
CA GLY A 664 63.37 -25.99 40.50
C GLY A 664 62.07 -26.78 40.42
N ASN A 665 61.35 -26.63 39.30
CA ASN A 665 60.00 -27.15 39.07
C ASN A 665 59.89 -27.92 37.73
N THR A 666 60.86 -28.79 37.46
CA THR A 666 61.00 -29.52 36.21
C THR A 666 60.32 -30.88 36.28
N SER A 667 59.20 -31.07 35.58
CA SER A 667 58.44 -32.33 35.55
C SER A 667 59.11 -33.47 34.76
N SER A 668 60.40 -33.34 34.40
CA SER A 668 61.24 -34.38 33.80
C SER A 668 62.29 -34.89 34.79
N GLU A 669 62.65 -36.17 34.69
CA GLU A 669 63.70 -36.78 35.52
C GLU A 669 65.08 -36.14 35.30
N GLU A 670 65.32 -35.60 34.09
CA GLU A 670 66.55 -34.97 33.65
C GLU A 670 66.72 -33.54 34.20
N GLY A 671 65.63 -32.81 34.49
CA GLY A 671 65.65 -31.36 34.71
C GLY A 671 66.10 -30.88 36.10
N TYR A 672 66.28 -31.78 37.07
CA TYR A 672 66.68 -31.42 38.45
C TYR A 672 68.21 -31.41 38.67
N CYS A 673 68.99 -31.91 37.70
CA CYS A 673 70.45 -31.94 37.73
C CYS A 673 71.05 -30.84 36.86
N GLN A 674 72.33 -30.51 37.10
CA GLN A 674 73.13 -29.73 36.16
C GLN A 674 73.40 -30.54 34.88
N ASP A 675 73.53 -29.86 33.74
CA ASP A 675 73.75 -30.46 32.41
C ASP A 675 74.78 -31.62 32.42
N TYR A 676 74.44 -32.72 31.74
CA TYR A 676 75.24 -33.95 31.59
C TYR A 676 75.46 -34.78 32.88
N MET A 677 74.77 -34.44 33.97
CA MET A 677 74.70 -35.24 35.21
C MET A 677 73.30 -35.85 35.39
N GLY A 678 73.23 -37.07 35.91
CA GLY A 678 71.97 -37.76 36.15
C GLY A 678 71.98 -38.69 37.36
N GLY A 679 70.81 -39.29 37.60
CA GLY A 679 70.56 -40.19 38.73
C GLY A 679 70.36 -39.46 40.08
N PRO A 680 70.04 -40.21 41.16
CA PRO A 680 69.38 -39.68 42.35
C PRO A 680 70.21 -38.76 43.28
N TYR A 681 71.42 -38.41 42.85
CA TYR A 681 72.31 -37.46 43.54
C TYR A 681 72.98 -36.50 42.55
N CYS A 682 72.66 -36.56 41.25
CA CYS A 682 73.37 -35.87 40.17
C CYS A 682 74.89 -36.14 40.16
N LEU A 683 75.30 -37.39 40.46
CA LEU A 683 76.72 -37.81 40.55
C LEU A 683 77.15 -38.79 39.45
N ILE A 684 76.24 -39.22 38.58
CA ILE A 684 76.51 -40.18 37.50
C ILE A 684 76.51 -39.41 36.19
N CYS A 685 77.57 -39.58 35.40
CA CYS A 685 77.68 -38.93 34.09
C CYS A 685 76.83 -39.65 33.06
N GLU A 686 76.21 -38.87 32.17
CA GLU A 686 75.42 -39.42 31.06
C GLU A 686 76.27 -40.19 30.05
N LYS A 687 75.60 -41.06 29.27
CA LYS A 687 76.23 -41.99 28.32
C LYS A 687 76.95 -41.23 27.19
N GLY A 688 78.28 -41.13 27.29
CA GLY A 688 79.12 -40.35 26.39
C GLY A 688 80.05 -39.38 27.12
N TYR A 689 79.88 -39.23 28.44
CA TYR A 689 80.73 -38.48 29.34
C TYR A 689 81.36 -39.41 30.38
N PHE A 690 82.52 -39.04 30.90
CA PHE A 690 83.21 -39.69 32.01
C PHE A 690 83.40 -38.68 33.15
N ARG A 691 83.52 -39.19 34.39
CA ARG A 691 83.71 -38.33 35.57
C ARG A 691 85.17 -37.90 35.66
N ASP A 692 85.43 -36.59 35.59
CA ASP A 692 86.76 -36.05 35.82
C ASP A 692 87.08 -36.08 37.33
N ALA A 693 88.16 -36.80 37.68
CA ALA A 693 88.54 -37.01 39.08
C ALA A 693 89.06 -35.73 39.76
N THR A 694 89.53 -34.75 38.97
CA THR A 694 90.03 -33.45 39.43
C THR A 694 88.96 -32.38 39.49
N ALA A 695 87.99 -32.42 38.57
CA ALA A 695 87.05 -31.31 38.35
C ALA A 695 85.64 -31.51 38.92
N LYS A 696 85.35 -32.68 39.51
CA LYS A 696 84.02 -33.13 40.00
C LYS A 696 82.89 -33.22 38.95
N PHE A 697 83.00 -32.60 37.78
CA PHE A 697 82.01 -32.64 36.70
C PHE A 697 82.25 -33.77 35.67
N CYS A 698 81.33 -33.86 34.71
CA CYS A 698 81.34 -34.86 33.64
C CYS A 698 81.95 -34.29 32.35
N ALA A 699 83.01 -34.92 31.85
CA ALA A 699 83.76 -34.51 30.65
C ALA A 699 83.49 -35.46 29.48
N LYS A 700 83.42 -34.94 28.25
CA LYS A 700 83.02 -35.71 27.07
C LYS A 700 84.11 -36.69 26.60
N CYS A 701 83.72 -37.90 26.21
CA CYS A 701 84.66 -38.92 25.72
C CYS A 701 85.21 -38.60 24.31
N GLU A 702 86.43 -38.06 24.23
CA GLU A 702 87.15 -37.88 22.94
C GLU A 702 87.90 -39.15 22.51
N SER A 703 87.68 -39.62 21.28
CA SER A 703 88.35 -40.80 20.71
C SER A 703 89.63 -40.45 19.92
N LYS A 704 90.80 -40.61 20.54
CA LYS A 704 92.11 -40.27 19.95
C LYS A 704 92.84 -41.47 19.31
N GLY A 705 92.29 -41.97 18.21
CA GLY A 705 92.84 -43.08 17.41
C GLY A 705 93.96 -42.72 16.40
N GLY A 706 94.73 -41.65 16.63
CA GLY A 706 95.62 -41.07 15.60
C GLY A 706 97.05 -41.61 15.51
N LEU A 707 97.56 -42.28 16.54
CA LEU A 707 99.00 -42.56 16.67
C LEU A 707 99.55 -43.55 15.62
N ILE A 708 98.71 -44.48 15.14
CA ILE A 708 99.09 -45.47 14.10
C ILE A 708 99.34 -44.78 12.76
N LEU A 709 98.58 -43.72 12.43
CA LEU A 709 98.75 -42.99 11.17
C LEU A 709 100.09 -42.22 11.12
N GLN A 710 100.57 -41.73 12.26
CA GLN A 710 101.84 -40.98 12.34
C GLN A 710 103.07 -41.86 12.03
N LEU A 711 103.02 -43.16 12.34
CA LEU A 711 104.10 -44.09 11.95
C LEU A 711 104.11 -44.35 10.43
N CYS A 712 102.95 -44.39 9.77
CA CYS A 712 102.87 -44.48 8.31
C CYS A 712 103.44 -43.23 7.61
N VAL A 713 103.28 -42.04 8.19
CA VAL A 713 103.85 -40.79 7.65
C VAL A 713 105.38 -40.85 7.59
N VAL A 714 106.03 -41.40 8.61
CA VAL A 714 107.51 -41.55 8.65
C VAL A 714 108.01 -42.46 7.51
N GLY A 715 107.29 -43.54 7.20
CA GLY A 715 107.62 -44.42 6.08
C GLY A 715 107.43 -43.77 4.70
N GLY A 716 106.33 -43.02 4.51
CA GLY A 716 106.01 -42.39 3.22
C GLY A 716 107.00 -41.30 2.79
N ILE A 717 107.53 -40.52 3.74
CA ILE A 717 108.54 -39.48 3.50
C ILE A 717 109.82 -40.05 2.85
N LEU A 718 110.17 -41.29 3.18
CA LEU A 718 111.37 -41.98 2.68
C LEU A 718 111.28 -42.39 1.21
N VAL A 719 110.06 -42.60 0.67
CA VAL A 719 109.85 -43.04 -0.73
C VAL A 719 109.87 -41.87 -1.71
N LEU A 720 109.20 -40.76 -1.39
CA LEU A 720 109.08 -39.62 -2.32
C LEU A 720 110.25 -38.64 -2.28
N LEU A 721 111.16 -38.76 -1.31
CA LEU A 721 112.50 -38.14 -1.40
C LEU A 721 113.28 -38.58 -2.65
N VAL A 722 112.97 -39.76 -3.23
CA VAL A 722 113.57 -40.23 -4.49
C VAL A 722 112.95 -39.53 -5.72
N MET A 723 111.64 -39.27 -5.70
CA MET A 723 110.96 -38.52 -6.78
C MET A 723 111.24 -37.02 -6.75
N MET A 724 111.42 -36.44 -5.55
CA MET A 724 111.85 -35.05 -5.36
C MET A 724 113.21 -34.77 -6.02
N VAL A 725 114.05 -35.79 -6.15
CA VAL A 725 115.44 -35.70 -6.58
C VAL A 725 115.56 -35.67 -8.11
N MET A 726 115.18 -36.74 -8.81
CA MET A 726 115.48 -36.92 -10.25
C MET A 726 114.28 -37.44 -11.07
N THR A 727 113.05 -37.11 -10.61
CA THR A 727 111.91 -36.83 -11.51
C THR A 727 111.72 -35.31 -11.63
N PHE A 728 112.82 -34.54 -11.67
CA PHE A 728 113.37 -34.07 -12.95
C PHE A 728 112.29 -33.40 -13.84
N ARG A 729 112.35 -32.10 -14.14
CA ARG A 729 113.52 -31.20 -14.16
C ARG A 729 114.75 -31.74 -14.93
N TYR A 730 114.53 -32.82 -15.67
CA TYR A 730 115.11 -33.24 -16.97
C TYR A 730 113.98 -33.41 -18.02
N LEU A 731 112.72 -33.45 -17.57
CA LEU A 731 111.50 -33.13 -18.32
C LEU A 731 110.83 -31.86 -17.75
N HIS A 732 111.44 -30.68 -17.53
CA HIS A 732 112.46 -29.91 -18.28
C HIS A 732 112.22 -29.83 -19.79
N THR A 733 112.81 -28.78 -20.38
CA THR A 733 112.76 -28.37 -21.79
C THR A 733 111.38 -28.16 -22.44
N HIS A 734 110.31 -28.82 -22.00
CA HIS A 734 109.09 -29.02 -22.80
C HIS A 734 107.79 -28.70 -22.05
N GLY A 735 107.34 -27.44 -22.16
CA GLY A 735 105.99 -26.99 -21.78
C GLY A 735 105.99 -26.21 -20.47
N TYR A 736 105.82 -24.88 -20.45
CA TYR A 736 104.64 -24.09 -20.86
C TYR A 736 103.40 -24.45 -20.01
N ARG A 737 102.92 -23.57 -19.12
CA ARG A 737 102.25 -22.26 -19.37
C ARG A 737 100.90 -22.44 -20.08
N CYS A 738 99.93 -21.65 -19.62
CA CYS A 738 98.53 -21.61 -20.08
C CYS A 738 97.74 -22.88 -19.68
N MET A 739 96.44 -22.82 -19.38
CA MET A 739 95.54 -21.65 -19.30
C MET A 739 94.38 -21.92 -18.33
N ASP A 740 93.65 -20.87 -17.97
CA ASP A 740 92.20 -20.70 -17.76
C ASP A 740 91.30 -21.98 -17.83
N PHE A 741 90.14 -22.09 -17.15
CA PHE A 741 89.01 -21.13 -17.20
C PHE A 741 87.83 -21.61 -16.30
N LEU A 742 87.21 -20.72 -15.49
CA LEU A 742 85.89 -20.87 -14.79
C LEU A 742 85.74 -22.07 -13.80
N THR A 743 84.75 -22.26 -12.90
CA THR A 743 83.75 -21.50 -12.07
C THR A 743 83.23 -22.51 -11.01
N THR A 744 82.58 -22.24 -9.85
CA THR A 744 81.94 -21.11 -9.13
C THR A 744 81.91 -21.50 -7.62
N PRO A 745 81.73 -20.63 -6.58
CA PRO A 745 80.46 -19.90 -6.34
C PRO A 745 80.51 -18.55 -5.55
N ARG A 746 79.55 -17.66 -5.82
CA ARG A 746 79.04 -16.59 -4.91
C ARG A 746 77.54 -16.41 -5.24
N ALA A 747 76.60 -16.43 -4.30
CA ALA A 747 76.37 -15.59 -3.11
C ALA A 747 75.86 -14.17 -3.47
N PHE A 748 74.69 -13.79 -2.94
CA PHE A 748 74.25 -12.40 -2.83
C PHE A 748 73.35 -12.18 -1.59
N GLN A 749 73.10 -10.91 -1.25
CA GLN A 749 72.53 -10.41 0.01
C GLN A 749 71.51 -9.27 -0.27
N LEU A 750 70.89 -8.72 0.80
CA LEU A 750 69.93 -7.58 0.78
C LEU A 750 68.58 -7.90 0.10
N ASP A 751 67.45 -7.22 0.35
CA ASP A 751 67.08 -6.07 1.21
C ASP A 751 65.73 -6.40 1.93
N VAL A 752 65.39 -6.02 3.18
CA VAL A 752 65.18 -4.70 3.83
C VAL A 752 63.78 -4.07 3.58
N LYS A 753 63.02 -3.93 4.70
CA LYS A 753 61.89 -3.01 5.03
C LYS A 753 60.41 -3.33 4.70
N LEU A 754 59.61 -3.05 5.75
CA LEU A 754 58.24 -2.51 5.87
C LEU A 754 57.05 -3.10 5.08
N TYR A 755 56.11 -3.67 5.86
CA TYR A 755 54.78 -3.11 6.18
C TYR A 755 53.71 -2.87 5.08
N GLU A 756 52.46 -3.01 5.53
CA GLU A 756 51.19 -2.52 4.97
C GLU A 756 50.43 -3.30 3.87
N TYR A 757 49.10 -3.23 4.02
CA TYR A 757 48.00 -3.39 3.05
C TYR A 757 47.51 -4.76 2.51
N TYR A 758 46.55 -5.33 3.26
CA TYR A 758 45.18 -5.68 2.82
C TYR A 758 44.90 -6.74 1.70
N GLN A 759 44.19 -7.80 2.12
CA GLN A 759 42.91 -8.28 1.55
C GLN A 759 42.77 -8.66 0.05
N MET A 760 42.59 -9.96 -0.29
CA MET A 760 41.27 -10.55 -0.68
C MET A 760 41.29 -11.94 -1.39
N VAL A 761 40.51 -12.90 -0.83
CA VAL A 761 39.48 -13.75 -1.51
C VAL A 761 39.84 -14.88 -2.56
N LYS A 762 39.87 -16.16 -2.06
CA LYS A 762 39.14 -17.39 -2.54
C LYS A 762 39.41 -18.06 -3.94
N PRO A 763 38.87 -19.28 -4.30
CA PRO A 763 38.63 -20.55 -3.55
C PRO A 763 38.67 -21.92 -4.36
N LYS A 764 38.33 -23.08 -3.70
CA LYS A 764 37.81 -24.41 -4.24
C LYS A 764 38.85 -25.41 -4.86
N PHE A 765 38.66 -26.76 -4.98
CA PHE A 765 37.56 -27.73 -4.70
C PHE A 765 37.99 -29.25 -4.52
N LYS A 766 37.13 -30.06 -3.86
CA LYS A 766 36.76 -31.54 -3.91
C LYS A 766 37.55 -32.64 -4.70
N ILE A 767 37.36 -33.99 -4.52
CA ILE A 767 37.05 -34.97 -3.41
C ILE A 767 36.84 -36.44 -3.95
N ASN A 768 36.93 -37.48 -3.09
CA ASN A 768 36.34 -38.87 -3.12
C ASN A 768 36.98 -40.09 -3.84
N VAL A 769 37.03 -41.22 -3.07
CA VAL A 769 36.59 -42.64 -3.30
C VAL A 769 36.98 -43.46 -2.03
N VAL A 770 36.22 -44.32 -1.32
CA VAL A 770 34.85 -44.97 -1.35
C VAL A 770 34.80 -46.44 -1.83
N PHE A 771 34.67 -47.44 -0.92
CA PHE A 771 33.63 -48.53 -0.92
C PHE A 771 33.74 -49.58 0.23
N SER A 772 32.61 -49.93 0.87
CA SER A 772 32.30 -51.12 1.72
C SER A 772 31.17 -50.79 2.75
N GLN A 773 30.03 -50.23 2.35
CA GLN A 773 28.86 -50.95 1.81
C GLN A 773 28.28 -52.08 2.71
N ILE A 774 27.25 -51.71 3.49
CA ILE A 774 25.97 -52.43 3.68
C ILE A 774 26.03 -53.96 3.88
N ALA A 775 26.02 -54.43 5.14
CA ALA A 775 25.58 -55.79 5.52
C ALA A 775 25.33 -55.97 7.04
N SER A 776 24.56 -55.08 7.69
CA SER A 776 24.01 -55.34 9.03
C SER A 776 22.67 -54.61 9.29
N ASP A 777 21.85 -54.61 8.25
CA ASP A 777 20.38 -54.71 8.23
C ASP A 777 19.50 -54.16 9.37
N PHE A 778 18.45 -53.44 8.92
CA PHE A 778 17.05 -53.82 9.18
C PHE A 778 16.77 -54.49 10.56
N PRO A 779 16.59 -53.67 11.60
CA PRO A 779 15.22 -53.57 12.13
C PRO A 779 14.81 -52.11 12.37
N GLY A 780 13.66 -51.70 11.81
CA GLY A 780 13.16 -50.33 11.95
C GLY A 780 11.70 -50.14 11.59
N GLN A 781 11.23 -50.72 10.48
CA GLN A 781 9.81 -50.67 10.09
C GLN A 781 8.88 -51.50 10.98
N PHE A 782 9.42 -52.29 11.94
CA PHE A 782 8.65 -53.24 12.75
C PHE A 782 8.95 -53.21 14.27
N GLY A 783 9.63 -52.17 14.77
CA GLY A 783 9.64 -51.79 16.19
C GLY A 783 10.01 -52.85 17.24
N PHE A 784 11.29 -53.23 17.32
CA PHE A 784 11.85 -53.97 18.46
C PHE A 784 13.20 -53.38 18.91
N GLN A 785 13.48 -53.37 20.21
CA GLN A 785 14.69 -52.80 20.82
C GLN A 785 15.78 -53.84 21.10
N TYR A 786 17.03 -53.38 21.23
CA TYR A 786 18.14 -54.14 21.82
C TYR A 786 18.86 -53.32 22.93
N PRO A 787 19.56 -53.96 23.90
CA PRO A 787 19.95 -53.32 25.16
C PRO A 787 21.25 -52.50 25.17
N GLU A 788 21.50 -51.86 26.30
CA GLU A 788 22.60 -50.93 26.58
C GLU A 788 24.00 -51.59 26.58
N ILE A 789 24.76 -51.44 25.48
CA ILE A 789 26.24 -51.42 25.54
C ILE A 789 26.94 -50.58 24.45
N TYR A 790 26.22 -50.11 23.43
CA TYR A 790 26.76 -49.33 22.30
C TYR A 790 26.43 -47.82 22.36
N THR A 791 26.45 -47.26 23.57
CA THR A 791 26.34 -45.82 23.84
C THR A 791 27.58 -45.29 24.60
N ARG A 792 28.74 -45.39 23.95
CA ARG A 792 29.97 -44.65 24.29
C ARG A 792 30.92 -44.57 23.11
#